data_AF-A0A2P7THV7-F1
#
_entry.id   AF-A0A2P7THV7-F1
#
_cell.length_a   1.000
_cell.length_b   1.000
_cell.length_c   1.000
_cell.angle_alpha   90.00
_cell.angle_beta   90.00
_cell.angle_gamma   90.00
#
_symmetry.space_group_name_H-M   'P 1'
#
loop_
_entity.id
_entity.type
_entity.pdbx_description
1 polymer ?
#
loop_
_entity_poly.entity_id
_entity_poly.type
_entity_poly.pdbx_seq_one_letter_code
_entity_poly.pdbx_strand_id
1 'polypeptide(L)'
;MKYVFYRLFKTIFSLGLVIAGIFTACAQPILTYAGNNSDEVFYDVLQLSDGTFLVAGTAQNLNWIPASVPRTQLTNTAGINNGLGTGKFGFILQLSSNMQQIVQVVHFAQGAVEDIRYLKTTNVPGQTTGALYLSGNTSDTKANNGGYFIAKLNHNFITGIPTALAWSKAVWAEGYPKDYHPWDVGTDEKVVYISGQSHAYDWSAVYRLTPNGQPDKVENWRTHWKVGGGEWRGTPASAYPGGADSIAYSGIVLKKWGRCDFRSWNDTDYNLLQPDGNGGTKKGLWPLDAFFNSPCNPAAPVDNGPGYTGYSTSGTPVHGGSVICIDRRNNHLYIGMNIKTVLPDGNPDFEPAVIAMTETGTLKWWSRLYHEIQPDGDYVVSTPDQYVDALAIDYSQPYNNGFLVVNARCHGNNTENFWEGNTLAANPGATGFQNSFTGSNGNIHISWLGKLQLGSGTIYHSTYVAEYAEGTGGLGAPHPNPNLANWPNPNSGWPDVNTTRLAKNNLKVSANGSVCIAGTGRRTITTANALQKMVLPANGGLSCWNSFVRVYTPDLSVPLYSSLVVGVWDTLTQAGGGNTDIYGIWKTEGGMVAVGRQAKDAATGLPAGNPIPATNVPAWGSALPSGESAVFAYLPAENLQNPADGYNANPPVTVQVKALLQGAYNMTTLLQNTQLRNNNLLPALQPFNTLPWNYAGTETAATLPANTVDWVLLEVYNPDMSLAETHAALLLNDGTLANAENGSTGVIFYNLTPGNSYYLALKPRNHLAVISANTVQLPNAAGYDFTLPGSAQNSAGNLVQVSAGKYALKAGDLLADGVITVADFNLYLQQGSATGQYSAADVNLDGNITIADFNLYQPNAGAIAVALLRY
;
A
#
# COMPACT_ATOMS: atom_id res chain seq x y z
N MET A 1 -38.40 52.05 -30.87
CA MET A 1 -37.52 52.11 -29.68
C MET A 1 -38.21 51.58 -28.40
N LYS A 2 -38.99 50.48 -28.51
CA LYS A 2 -39.68 49.79 -27.40
C LYS A 2 -39.55 48.25 -27.47
N TYR A 3 -38.71 47.73 -28.37
CA TYR A 3 -38.55 46.29 -28.62
C TYR A 3 -37.17 45.72 -28.26
N VAL A 4 -36.24 46.54 -27.75
CA VAL A 4 -34.91 46.09 -27.30
C VAL A 4 -34.88 45.78 -25.79
N PHE A 5 -35.79 46.36 -25.00
CA PHE A 5 -35.81 46.18 -23.55
C PHE A 5 -36.47 44.87 -23.06
N TYR A 6 -37.25 44.17 -23.89
CA TYR A 6 -37.92 42.93 -23.47
C TYR A 6 -37.05 41.67 -23.66
N ARG A 7 -36.01 41.73 -24.51
CA ARG A 7 -35.07 40.61 -24.69
C ARG A 7 -33.93 40.59 -23.67
N LEU A 8 -33.60 41.72 -23.04
CA LEU A 8 -32.57 41.75 -22.00
C LEU A 8 -33.03 41.16 -20.66
N PHE A 9 -34.33 41.15 -20.37
CA PHE A 9 -34.87 40.64 -19.10
C PHE A 9 -35.12 39.12 -19.06
N LYS A 10 -35.22 38.44 -20.22
CA LYS A 10 -35.29 36.97 -20.26
C LYS A 10 -33.91 36.31 -20.25
N THR A 11 -32.85 37.00 -20.67
CA THR A 11 -31.49 36.45 -20.61
C THR A 11 -30.89 36.54 -19.20
N ILE A 12 -31.38 37.44 -18.34
CA ILE A 12 -30.88 37.58 -16.96
C ILE A 12 -31.58 36.62 -15.97
N PHE A 13 -32.74 36.04 -16.31
CA PHE A 13 -33.41 35.02 -15.48
C PHE A 13 -33.17 33.57 -15.95
N SER A 14 -32.44 33.35 -17.05
CA SER A 14 -32.04 32.03 -17.53
C SER A 14 -30.52 31.79 -17.51
N LEU A 15 -29.74 32.83 -17.15
CA LEU A 15 -28.33 32.73 -16.77
C LEU A 15 -28.13 32.81 -15.23
N GLY A 16 -29.19 32.52 -14.47
CA GLY A 16 -29.16 32.35 -13.02
C GLY A 16 -29.14 30.88 -12.59
N LEU A 17 -28.79 29.97 -13.49
CA LEU A 17 -28.42 28.59 -13.20
C LEU A 17 -26.92 28.39 -13.53
N VAL A 18 -26.10 29.40 -13.17
CA VAL A 18 -24.66 29.21 -13.08
C VAL A 18 -24.45 28.30 -11.89
N ILE A 19 -24.10 27.06 -12.20
CA ILE A 19 -23.12 26.25 -11.45
C ILE A 19 -23.16 26.59 -9.96
N ALA A 20 -24.21 26.14 -9.28
CA ALA A 20 -24.01 25.68 -7.92
C ALA A 20 -23.08 24.48 -8.07
N GLY A 21 -21.78 24.75 -8.24
CA GLY A 21 -20.75 23.81 -7.85
C GLY A 21 -21.19 23.40 -6.46
N ILE A 22 -21.45 22.10 -6.29
CA ILE A 22 -21.70 21.54 -4.99
C ILE A 22 -20.39 21.78 -4.24
N PHE A 23 -20.25 22.97 -3.65
CA PHE A 23 -19.33 23.18 -2.55
C PHE A 23 -19.92 22.32 -1.45
N THR A 24 -19.53 21.04 -1.43
CA THR A 24 -19.65 20.22 -0.24
C THR A 24 -18.95 21.02 0.84
N ALA A 25 -19.73 21.63 1.72
CA ALA A 25 -19.18 22.33 2.87
C ALA A 25 -18.22 21.37 3.55
N CYS A 26 -16.98 21.81 3.79
CA CYS A 26 -15.98 20.99 4.45
C CYS A 26 -16.59 20.50 5.77
N ALA A 27 -16.48 19.19 6.04
CA ALA A 27 -17.00 18.61 7.26
C ALA A 27 -16.40 19.34 8.48
N GLN A 28 -17.14 19.38 9.59
CA GLN A 28 -16.67 20.09 10.78
C GLN A 28 -15.57 19.28 11.49
N PRO A 29 -14.48 19.91 11.98
CA PRO A 29 -13.42 19.21 12.69
C PRO A 29 -13.96 18.65 14.01
N ILE A 30 -13.50 17.48 14.44
CA ILE A 30 -13.81 16.92 15.77
C ILE A 30 -12.50 16.84 16.53
N LEU A 31 -12.47 17.33 17.77
CA LEU A 31 -11.39 17.06 18.70
C LEU A 31 -12.03 16.81 20.07
N THR A 32 -11.94 15.59 20.56
CA THR A 32 -12.68 15.16 21.75
C THR A 32 -11.89 14.12 22.52
N TYR A 33 -12.22 13.97 23.79
CA TYR A 33 -11.92 12.78 24.55
C TYR A 33 -13.04 11.75 24.42
N ALA A 34 -12.74 10.49 24.67
CA ALA A 34 -13.73 9.49 25.09
C ALA A 34 -13.72 9.37 26.63
N GLY A 35 -14.77 8.75 27.20
CA GLY A 35 -14.69 8.29 28.58
C GLY A 35 -15.21 9.23 29.66
N ASN A 36 -15.21 8.72 30.90
CA ASN A 36 -15.55 9.45 32.13
C ASN A 36 -14.75 8.97 33.36
N ASN A 37 -13.43 8.72 33.18
CA ASN A 37 -12.39 8.33 34.16
C ASN A 37 -11.86 6.87 34.09
N SER A 38 -12.10 6.11 33.02
CA SER A 38 -11.83 4.66 33.05
C SER A 38 -10.55 4.25 32.32
N ASP A 39 -9.52 5.11 32.34
CA ASP A 39 -8.22 4.96 31.67
C ASP A 39 -8.36 4.45 30.22
N GLU A 40 -9.16 5.16 29.43
CA GLU A 40 -9.41 4.82 28.03
C GLU A 40 -8.20 5.19 27.16
N VAL A 41 -7.85 4.32 26.21
CA VAL A 41 -6.85 4.61 25.17
C VAL A 41 -7.33 4.07 23.84
N PHE A 42 -7.22 4.87 22.77
CA PHE A 42 -7.42 4.41 21.40
C PHE A 42 -6.07 4.18 20.73
N TYR A 43 -5.88 3.03 20.09
CA TYR A 43 -4.62 2.63 19.47
C TYR A 43 -4.64 2.64 17.96
N ASP A 44 -5.75 2.25 17.34
CA ASP A 44 -5.84 2.16 15.87
C ASP A 44 -7.22 2.56 15.37
N VAL A 45 -7.25 2.98 14.11
CA VAL A 45 -8.46 3.37 13.41
C VAL A 45 -8.42 2.88 11.96
N LEU A 46 -9.54 2.33 11.50
CA LEU A 46 -9.70 1.81 10.15
C LEU A 46 -11.09 2.16 9.63
N GLN A 47 -11.20 2.63 8.38
CA GLN A 47 -12.49 2.84 7.73
C GLN A 47 -12.89 1.57 6.96
N LEU A 48 -14.16 1.18 7.10
CA LEU A 48 -14.76 0.05 6.40
C LEU A 48 -15.34 0.49 5.05
N SER A 49 -15.62 -0.48 4.18
CA SER A 49 -16.16 -0.23 2.85
C SER A 49 -17.59 0.34 2.81
N ASP A 50 -18.31 0.38 3.94
CA ASP A 50 -19.59 1.08 4.08
C ASP A 50 -19.43 2.53 4.60
N GLY A 51 -18.18 2.98 4.73
CA GLY A 51 -17.81 4.30 5.22
C GLY A 51 -17.78 4.44 6.75
N THR A 52 -18.24 3.45 7.52
CA THR A 52 -18.13 3.45 9.00
C THR A 52 -16.68 3.25 9.45
N PHE A 53 -16.38 3.61 10.70
CA PHE A 53 -15.02 3.51 11.24
C PHE A 53 -14.94 2.51 12.38
N LEU A 54 -13.90 1.68 12.38
CA LEU A 54 -13.51 0.90 13.54
C LEU A 54 -12.43 1.65 14.32
N VAL A 55 -12.59 1.74 15.64
CA VAL A 55 -11.58 2.27 16.56
C VAL A 55 -11.25 1.21 17.60
N ALA A 56 -10.00 0.75 17.62
CA ALA A 56 -9.50 -0.22 18.58
C ALA A 56 -8.90 0.47 19.80
N GLY A 57 -9.09 -0.12 20.98
CA GLY A 57 -8.58 0.46 22.21
C GLY A 57 -8.65 -0.43 23.43
N THR A 58 -8.41 0.20 24.58
CA THR A 58 -8.54 -0.40 25.91
C THR A 58 -9.23 0.54 26.89
N ALA A 59 -9.89 -0.01 27.89
CA ALA A 59 -10.48 0.73 29.00
C ALA A 59 -10.65 -0.15 30.25
N GLN A 60 -10.66 0.45 31.43
CA GLN A 60 -10.97 -0.23 32.69
C GLN A 60 -12.42 -0.69 32.78
N ASN A 61 -13.34 0.06 32.16
CA ASN A 61 -14.74 -0.33 32.02
C ASN A 61 -15.36 0.33 30.77
N LEU A 62 -16.58 -0.09 30.44
CA LEU A 62 -17.32 0.37 29.26
C LEU A 62 -18.52 1.26 29.63
N ASN A 63 -18.59 1.83 30.85
CA ASN A 63 -19.75 2.59 31.31
C ASN A 63 -19.90 3.96 30.65
N TRP A 64 -18.81 4.48 30.08
CA TRP A 64 -18.81 5.72 29.30
C TRP A 64 -19.51 5.57 27.94
N ILE A 65 -19.63 4.35 27.42
CA ILE A 65 -20.41 4.08 26.20
C ILE A 65 -21.90 4.16 26.56
N PRO A 66 -22.73 4.90 25.79
CA PRO A 66 -24.16 5.01 26.08
C PRO A 66 -24.83 3.64 26.21
N ALA A 67 -25.74 3.49 27.18
CA ALA A 67 -26.38 2.20 27.50
C ALA A 67 -27.22 1.63 26.33
N SER A 68 -27.64 2.47 25.39
CA SER A 68 -28.37 2.06 24.18
C SER A 68 -27.48 1.44 23.10
N VAL A 69 -26.16 1.60 23.19
CA VAL A 69 -25.21 1.06 22.21
C VAL A 69 -25.05 -0.44 22.45
N PRO A 70 -25.32 -1.30 21.45
CA PRO A 70 -25.12 -2.74 21.56
C PRO A 70 -23.68 -3.09 21.92
N ARG A 71 -23.51 -4.04 22.84
CA ARG A 71 -22.20 -4.56 23.28
C ARG A 71 -22.16 -6.06 23.04
N THR A 72 -21.15 -6.51 22.30
CA THR A 72 -20.96 -7.92 21.95
C THR A 72 -19.63 -8.41 22.52
N GLN A 73 -19.70 -9.33 23.48
CA GLN A 73 -18.49 -9.97 24.00
C GLN A 73 -18.02 -11.07 23.03
N LEU A 74 -16.74 -11.06 22.67
CA LEU A 74 -16.12 -12.09 21.86
C LEU A 74 -15.99 -13.40 22.65
N THR A 75 -16.37 -14.49 21.99
CA THR A 75 -16.16 -15.86 22.46
C THR A 75 -15.01 -16.54 21.71
N ASN A 76 -14.70 -17.80 22.06
CA ASN A 76 -13.58 -18.57 21.48
C ASN A 76 -12.21 -17.90 21.65
N THR A 77 -11.95 -17.33 22.83
CA THR A 77 -10.69 -16.64 23.16
C THR A 77 -9.67 -17.57 23.85
N ALA A 78 -9.91 -18.88 23.82
CA ALA A 78 -9.02 -19.85 24.45
C ALA A 78 -7.63 -19.83 23.80
N GLY A 79 -6.58 -19.90 24.62
CA GLY A 79 -5.19 -19.85 24.15
C GLY A 79 -4.57 -18.45 24.08
N ILE A 80 -5.33 -17.40 24.43
CA ILE A 80 -4.77 -16.09 24.78
C ILE A 80 -4.50 -16.09 26.30
N ASN A 81 -3.24 -15.89 26.68
CA ASN A 81 -2.80 -15.98 28.07
C ASN A 81 -2.46 -14.58 28.60
N ASN A 82 -3.21 -14.11 29.59
CA ASN A 82 -3.09 -12.78 30.21
C ASN A 82 -3.12 -12.86 31.75
N GLY A 83 -2.50 -13.88 32.34
CA GLY A 83 -2.61 -14.17 33.78
C GLY A 83 -1.99 -13.09 34.70
N LEU A 84 -1.13 -12.22 34.17
CA LEU A 84 -0.52 -11.09 34.88
C LEU A 84 -1.07 -9.75 34.39
N GLY A 85 -2.22 -9.77 33.70
CA GLY A 85 -2.88 -8.60 33.14
C GLY A 85 -3.42 -7.61 34.18
N THR A 86 -3.75 -6.41 33.70
CA THR A 86 -4.26 -5.31 34.53
C THR A 86 -5.78 -5.29 34.68
N GLY A 87 -6.48 -6.28 34.12
CA GLY A 87 -7.94 -6.39 34.24
C GLY A 87 -8.73 -5.42 33.36
N LYS A 88 -8.13 -4.94 32.25
CA LYS A 88 -8.79 -4.04 31.30
C LYS A 88 -9.66 -4.80 30.28
N PHE A 89 -10.53 -4.07 29.59
CA PHE A 89 -11.21 -4.51 28.38
C PHE A 89 -10.37 -4.12 27.16
N GLY A 90 -10.11 -5.05 26.24
CA GLY A 90 -9.79 -4.72 24.85
C GLY A 90 -11.08 -4.60 24.03
N PHE A 91 -11.27 -3.52 23.28
CA PHE A 91 -12.50 -3.28 22.52
C PHE A 91 -12.25 -2.74 21.11
N ILE A 92 -13.28 -2.89 20.26
CA ILE A 92 -13.45 -2.26 18.96
C ILE A 92 -14.78 -1.52 18.97
N LEU A 93 -14.75 -0.20 18.77
CA LEU A 93 -15.93 0.61 18.52
C LEU A 93 -16.20 0.65 17.03
N GLN A 94 -17.46 0.52 16.61
CA GLN A 94 -17.87 0.97 15.28
C GLN A 94 -18.52 2.34 15.41
N LEU A 95 -17.90 3.36 14.82
CA LEU A 95 -18.46 4.70 14.69
C LEU A 95 -19.20 4.85 13.37
N SER A 96 -20.27 5.65 13.36
CA SER A 96 -20.96 6.04 12.14
C SER A 96 -20.00 6.71 11.14
N SER A 97 -20.35 6.75 9.85
CA SER A 97 -19.50 7.36 8.82
C SER A 97 -19.17 8.84 9.05
N ASN A 98 -20.05 9.56 9.76
CA ASN A 98 -19.83 10.94 10.20
C ASN A 98 -19.21 11.06 11.61
N MET A 99 -18.85 9.93 12.24
CA MET A 99 -18.22 9.81 13.56
C MET A 99 -19.04 10.36 14.74
N GLN A 100 -20.31 10.74 14.51
CA GLN A 100 -21.17 11.34 15.54
C GLN A 100 -21.79 10.33 16.51
N GLN A 101 -21.81 9.05 16.16
CA GLN A 101 -22.45 8.01 16.96
C GLN A 101 -21.53 6.79 17.09
N ILE A 102 -21.51 6.19 18.28
CA ILE A 102 -21.05 4.81 18.46
C ILE A 102 -22.22 3.91 18.06
N VAL A 103 -22.07 3.17 16.97
CA VAL A 103 -23.08 2.26 16.42
C VAL A 103 -23.16 1.00 17.29
N GLN A 104 -22.00 0.46 17.67
CA GLN A 104 -21.89 -0.74 18.51
C GLN A 104 -20.45 -0.91 19.02
N VAL A 105 -20.28 -1.82 19.99
CA VAL A 105 -18.98 -2.16 20.57
C VAL A 105 -18.81 -3.67 20.62
N VAL A 106 -17.70 -4.16 20.07
CA VAL A 106 -17.24 -5.54 20.24
C VAL A 106 -16.09 -5.53 21.24
N HIS A 107 -16.08 -6.44 22.22
CA HIS A 107 -15.04 -6.43 23.24
C HIS A 107 -14.65 -7.84 23.69
N PHE A 108 -13.43 -7.98 24.21
CA PHE A 108 -13.03 -9.15 24.98
C PHE A 108 -13.69 -9.16 26.36
N ALA A 109 -13.78 -10.32 27.00
CA ALA A 109 -14.07 -10.37 28.42
C ALA A 109 -13.03 -9.55 29.20
N GLN A 110 -13.43 -8.92 30.30
CA GLN A 110 -12.52 -8.13 31.13
C GLN A 110 -11.33 -8.97 31.60
N GLY A 111 -10.11 -8.45 31.44
CA GLY A 111 -8.87 -9.12 31.83
C GLY A 111 -8.40 -10.22 30.86
N ALA A 112 -9.15 -10.54 29.80
CA ALA A 112 -8.71 -11.54 28.82
C ALA A 112 -7.52 -11.06 27.96
N VAL A 113 -7.35 -9.74 27.81
CA VAL A 113 -6.28 -9.06 27.07
C VAL A 113 -5.95 -7.73 27.73
N GLU A 114 -4.80 -7.13 27.44
CA GLU A 114 -4.47 -5.78 27.92
C GLU A 114 -5.05 -4.68 27.03
N ASP A 115 -5.07 -4.93 25.73
CA ASP A 115 -5.51 -3.97 24.72
C ASP A 115 -5.81 -4.65 23.37
N ILE A 116 -6.33 -3.87 22.43
CA ILE A 116 -6.27 -4.15 20.99
C ILE A 116 -5.49 -3.01 20.36
N ARG A 117 -4.35 -3.32 19.72
CA ARG A 117 -3.37 -2.36 19.22
C ARG A 117 -3.45 -2.10 17.73
N TYR A 118 -3.76 -3.13 16.95
CA TYR A 118 -3.75 -3.03 15.48
C TYR A 118 -4.94 -3.78 14.90
N LEU A 119 -5.56 -3.18 13.89
CA LEU A 119 -6.59 -3.75 13.04
C LEU A 119 -6.06 -3.87 11.61
N LYS A 120 -6.23 -5.03 10.99
CA LYS A 120 -5.83 -5.24 9.59
C LYS A 120 -6.87 -6.03 8.82
N THR A 121 -7.08 -5.67 7.56
CA THR A 121 -7.98 -6.37 6.65
C THR A 121 -7.21 -7.02 5.50
N THR A 122 -7.84 -7.94 4.79
CA THR A 122 -7.21 -8.64 3.66
C THR A 122 -7.43 -7.99 2.31
N ASN A 123 -8.36 -7.03 2.20
CA ASN A 123 -8.67 -6.39 0.94
C ASN A 123 -7.59 -5.39 0.50
N VAL A 124 -7.40 -5.25 -0.82
CA VAL A 124 -6.66 -4.11 -1.37
C VAL A 124 -7.43 -2.83 -1.01
N PRO A 125 -6.77 -1.72 -0.62
CA PRO A 125 -7.45 -0.45 -0.36
C PRO A 125 -8.41 -0.05 -1.50
N GLY A 126 -9.56 0.53 -1.14
CA GLY A 126 -10.64 0.83 -2.08
C GLY A 126 -11.60 -0.33 -2.40
N GLN A 127 -11.22 -1.59 -2.13
CA GLN A 127 -12.14 -2.73 -2.28
C GLN A 127 -13.01 -2.95 -1.04
N THR A 128 -14.07 -3.77 -1.18
CA THR A 128 -14.91 -4.22 -0.06
C THR A 128 -14.07 -4.80 1.07
N THR A 129 -14.41 -4.47 2.32
CA THR A 129 -13.67 -4.97 3.50
C THR A 129 -13.58 -6.50 3.46
N GLY A 130 -12.34 -7.01 3.49
CA GLY A 130 -12.04 -8.44 3.56
C GLY A 130 -12.17 -9.02 4.97
N ALA A 131 -11.52 -10.16 5.22
CA ALA A 131 -11.44 -10.72 6.57
C ALA A 131 -10.73 -9.75 7.52
N LEU A 132 -11.22 -9.64 8.75
CA LEU A 132 -10.71 -8.71 9.77
C LEU A 132 -9.88 -9.44 10.82
N TYR A 133 -8.66 -8.94 11.01
CA TYR A 133 -7.68 -9.44 11.95
C TYR A 133 -7.33 -8.36 12.95
N LEU A 134 -6.91 -8.78 14.14
CA LEU A 134 -6.47 -7.90 15.19
C LEU A 134 -5.27 -8.46 15.94
N SER A 135 -4.50 -7.58 16.56
CA SER A 135 -3.52 -7.96 17.59
C SER A 135 -3.60 -7.05 18.79
N GLY A 136 -3.16 -7.58 19.93
CA GLY A 136 -3.14 -6.87 21.21
C GLY A 136 -2.12 -7.47 22.15
N ASN A 137 -1.80 -6.74 23.21
CA ASN A 137 -0.86 -7.18 24.23
C ASN A 137 -1.50 -8.17 25.18
N THR A 138 -0.66 -9.06 25.68
CA THR A 138 -0.90 -9.75 26.93
C THR A 138 0.25 -9.52 27.91
N SER A 139 -0.05 -9.70 29.19
CA SER A 139 0.90 -9.73 30.28
C SER A 139 0.89 -11.13 30.87
N ASP A 140 1.93 -11.90 30.54
CA ASP A 140 2.14 -13.25 31.06
C ASP A 140 3.63 -13.61 31.02
N THR A 141 3.98 -14.78 31.53
CA THR A 141 5.35 -15.29 31.52
C THR A 141 5.71 -15.87 30.15
N LYS A 142 7.02 -15.94 29.86
CA LYS A 142 7.54 -16.60 28.65
C LYS A 142 7.01 -18.04 28.49
N ALA A 143 6.91 -18.81 29.57
CA ALA A 143 6.41 -20.20 29.54
C ALA A 143 4.95 -20.29 29.05
N ASN A 144 4.18 -19.23 29.23
CA ASN A 144 2.80 -19.10 28.77
C ASN A 144 2.68 -18.29 27.47
N ASN A 145 3.78 -18.09 26.73
CA ASN A 145 3.83 -17.22 25.55
C ASN A 145 3.39 -15.76 25.82
N GLY A 146 3.77 -15.20 26.97
CA GLY A 146 3.59 -13.79 27.27
C GLY A 146 4.25 -12.89 26.22
N GLY A 147 3.53 -11.87 25.76
CA GLY A 147 3.94 -11.06 24.63
C GLY A 147 2.74 -10.35 24.02
N TYR A 148 2.35 -10.76 22.81
CA TYR A 148 1.14 -10.30 22.14
C TYR A 148 0.35 -11.47 21.56
N PHE A 149 -0.85 -11.21 21.07
CA PHE A 149 -1.66 -12.21 20.36
C PHE A 149 -2.09 -11.68 19.00
N ILE A 150 -2.36 -12.61 18.07
CA ILE A 150 -2.98 -12.33 16.78
C ILE A 150 -4.28 -13.13 16.71
N ALA A 151 -5.36 -12.53 16.21
CA ALA A 151 -6.62 -13.22 16.04
C ALA A 151 -7.32 -12.83 14.74
N LYS A 152 -8.06 -13.80 14.18
CA LYS A 152 -9.01 -13.59 13.08
C LYS A 152 -10.42 -13.54 13.66
N LEU A 153 -11.20 -12.53 13.29
CA LEU A 153 -12.62 -12.45 13.67
C LEU A 153 -13.48 -13.31 12.74
N ASN A 154 -14.61 -13.84 13.25
CA ASN A 154 -15.55 -14.63 12.44
C ASN A 154 -16.36 -13.80 11.45
N HIS A 155 -16.47 -12.48 11.67
CA HIS A 155 -17.07 -11.51 10.76
C HIS A 155 -16.21 -10.23 10.72
N ASN A 156 -16.59 -9.28 9.86
CA ASN A 156 -15.80 -8.08 9.57
C ASN A 156 -16.61 -6.77 9.64
N PHE A 157 -17.74 -6.77 10.37
CA PHE A 157 -18.69 -5.65 10.50
C PHE A 157 -19.49 -5.33 9.22
N ILE A 158 -19.07 -5.81 8.05
CA ILE A 158 -19.82 -5.70 6.78
C ILE A 158 -20.68 -6.94 6.54
N THR A 159 -20.10 -8.13 6.68
CA THR A 159 -20.78 -9.42 6.51
C THR A 159 -21.55 -9.88 7.75
N GLY A 160 -21.46 -9.10 8.84
CA GLY A 160 -22.03 -9.40 10.14
C GLY A 160 -21.20 -8.82 11.27
N ILE A 161 -21.76 -8.80 12.47
CA ILE A 161 -21.07 -8.31 13.66
C ILE A 161 -20.21 -9.46 14.24
N PRO A 162 -18.93 -9.22 14.54
CA PRO A 162 -18.10 -10.26 15.18
C PRO A 162 -18.66 -10.69 16.53
N THR A 163 -18.77 -12.00 16.73
CA THR A 163 -19.26 -12.64 17.97
C THR A 163 -18.26 -13.61 18.58
N ALA A 164 -17.25 -14.00 17.81
CA ALA A 164 -16.21 -14.94 18.21
C ALA A 164 -14.92 -14.68 17.45
N LEU A 165 -13.81 -15.18 17.99
CA LEU A 165 -12.60 -15.38 17.19
C LEU A 165 -12.79 -16.63 16.32
N ALA A 166 -12.47 -16.53 15.03
CA ALA A 166 -12.33 -17.72 14.18
C ALA A 166 -11.14 -18.56 14.65
N TRP A 167 -10.05 -17.90 15.05
CA TRP A 167 -8.92 -18.47 15.75
C TRP A 167 -8.08 -17.36 16.42
N SER A 168 -7.24 -17.75 17.37
CA SER A 168 -6.21 -16.89 17.98
C SER A 168 -4.88 -17.60 18.13
N LYS A 169 -3.80 -16.83 18.12
CA LYS A 169 -2.43 -17.27 18.34
C LYS A 169 -1.76 -16.36 19.39
N ALA A 170 -1.40 -16.93 20.54
CA ALA A 170 -0.45 -16.28 21.45
C ALA A 170 0.95 -16.32 20.84
N VAL A 171 1.64 -15.19 20.92
CA VAL A 171 2.99 -14.97 20.41
C VAL A 171 3.87 -14.50 21.55
N TRP A 172 4.83 -15.33 21.93
CA TRP A 172 5.88 -14.90 22.86
C TRP A 172 6.68 -13.76 22.23
N ALA A 173 6.85 -12.66 22.98
CA ALA A 173 7.52 -11.48 22.47
C ALA A 173 8.04 -10.59 23.61
N GLU A 174 9.21 -10.00 23.40
CA GLU A 174 9.78 -8.95 24.25
C GLU A 174 10.52 -7.91 23.38
N GLY A 175 10.74 -6.70 23.89
CA GLY A 175 11.34 -5.62 23.09
C GLY A 175 10.47 -5.25 21.88
N TYR A 176 11.09 -5.03 20.72
CA TYR A 176 10.39 -4.54 19.52
C TYR A 176 9.22 -5.43 19.07
N PRO A 177 9.33 -6.77 19.01
CA PRO A 177 8.17 -7.62 18.72
C PRO A 177 6.97 -7.39 19.65
N LYS A 178 7.21 -7.13 20.94
CA LYS A 178 6.14 -6.86 21.92
C LYS A 178 5.58 -5.45 21.78
N ASP A 179 6.45 -4.46 21.61
CA ASP A 179 6.00 -3.06 21.58
C ASP A 179 5.26 -2.72 20.29
N TYR A 180 5.66 -3.34 19.16
CA TYR A 180 5.22 -2.92 17.83
C TYR A 180 4.31 -3.94 17.13
N HIS A 181 4.23 -5.18 17.61
CA HIS A 181 3.50 -6.28 16.96
C HIS A 181 3.78 -6.34 15.45
N PRO A 182 5.01 -6.67 15.01
CA PRO A 182 5.35 -6.75 13.59
C PRO A 182 4.68 -7.97 12.95
N TRP A 183 3.47 -7.76 12.42
CA TRP A 183 2.74 -8.74 11.62
C TRP A 183 1.95 -8.04 10.51
N ASP A 184 1.64 -8.74 9.42
CA ASP A 184 0.69 -8.30 8.40
C ASP A 184 -0.01 -9.52 7.78
N VAL A 185 -1.07 -9.27 7.01
CA VAL A 185 -1.90 -10.31 6.40
C VAL A 185 -2.11 -10.04 4.91
N GLY A 186 -1.96 -11.08 4.10
CA GLY A 186 -2.20 -11.05 2.65
C GLY A 186 -3.67 -11.24 2.25
N THR A 187 -3.95 -11.10 0.95
CA THR A 187 -5.26 -11.47 0.35
C THR A 187 -5.53 -12.97 0.41
N ASP A 188 -4.47 -13.78 0.53
CA ASP A 188 -4.54 -15.22 0.74
C ASP A 188 -4.84 -15.62 2.20
N GLU A 189 -5.15 -14.64 3.06
CA GLU A 189 -5.46 -14.80 4.48
C GLU A 189 -4.31 -15.38 5.33
N LYS A 190 -3.09 -15.44 4.79
CA LYS A 190 -1.90 -15.87 5.53
C LYS A 190 -1.31 -14.71 6.31
N VAL A 191 -0.96 -14.97 7.56
CA VAL A 191 -0.38 -13.97 8.47
C VAL A 191 1.11 -14.20 8.62
N VAL A 192 1.94 -13.22 8.31
CA VAL A 192 3.37 -13.23 8.62
C VAL A 192 3.61 -12.40 9.86
N TYR A 193 4.41 -12.89 10.81
CA TYR A 193 4.63 -12.22 12.10
C TYR A 193 6.00 -12.53 12.69
N ILE A 194 6.50 -11.69 13.60
CA ILE A 194 7.76 -11.93 14.34
C ILE A 194 7.45 -12.34 15.78
N SER A 195 8.09 -13.41 16.24
CA SER A 195 8.07 -13.91 17.62
C SER A 195 9.46 -13.78 18.23
N GLY A 196 9.51 -13.41 19.52
CA GLY A 196 10.73 -13.40 20.33
C GLY A 196 11.26 -12.03 20.72
N GLN A 197 12.57 -11.92 20.89
CA GLN A 197 13.23 -10.71 21.40
C GLN A 197 13.82 -9.86 20.25
N SER A 198 14.29 -8.65 20.60
CA SER A 198 15.12 -7.78 19.76
C SER A 198 16.41 -7.40 20.51
N HIS A 199 17.57 -7.47 19.87
CA HIS A 199 18.87 -7.06 20.44
C HIS A 199 19.22 -7.74 21.78
N ALA A 200 18.87 -9.00 21.92
CA ALA A 200 19.03 -9.79 23.13
C ALA A 200 19.66 -11.15 22.82
N TYR A 201 19.55 -12.11 23.74
CA TYR A 201 20.26 -13.39 23.69
C TYR A 201 19.39 -14.58 23.30
N ASP A 202 18.08 -14.47 23.45
CA ASP A 202 17.16 -15.59 23.31
C ASP A 202 16.76 -15.81 21.84
N TRP A 203 15.58 -16.36 21.60
CA TRP A 203 15.05 -16.66 20.28
C TRP A 203 14.38 -15.44 19.62
N SER A 204 14.49 -15.36 18.29
CA SER A 204 13.69 -14.44 17.47
C SER A 204 13.58 -14.99 16.06
N ALA A 205 12.38 -14.99 15.48
CA ALA A 205 12.16 -15.46 14.11
C ALA A 205 10.86 -14.91 13.52
N VAL A 206 10.88 -14.77 12.19
CA VAL A 206 9.69 -14.55 11.37
C VAL A 206 9.01 -15.89 11.09
N TYR A 207 7.69 -15.93 11.25
CA TYR A 207 6.84 -17.09 11.00
C TYR A 207 5.66 -16.71 10.11
N ARG A 208 5.01 -17.73 9.52
CA ARG A 208 3.75 -17.57 8.79
C ARG A 208 2.67 -18.50 9.33
N LEU A 209 1.44 -18.02 9.40
CA LEU A 209 0.24 -18.79 9.68
C LEU A 209 -0.58 -18.97 8.41
N THR A 210 -1.23 -20.12 8.30
CA THR A 210 -2.28 -20.42 7.33
C THR A 210 -3.57 -19.63 7.64
N PRO A 211 -4.56 -19.61 6.73
CA PRO A 211 -5.86 -18.97 6.98
C PRO A 211 -6.61 -19.45 8.22
N ASN A 212 -6.27 -20.65 8.71
CA ASN A 212 -6.86 -21.30 9.89
C ASN A 212 -5.99 -21.12 11.16
N GLY A 213 -5.00 -20.24 11.14
CA GLY A 213 -4.14 -19.94 12.30
C GLY A 213 -3.11 -21.01 12.64
N GLN A 214 -2.92 -22.00 11.76
CA GLN A 214 -1.89 -23.04 11.93
C GLN A 214 -0.55 -22.59 11.35
N PRO A 215 0.60 -23.00 11.93
CA PRO A 215 1.92 -22.73 11.34
C PRO A 215 2.00 -23.18 9.87
N ASP A 216 2.56 -22.35 9.00
CA ASP A 216 2.67 -22.59 7.57
C ASP A 216 4.08 -23.01 7.13
N LYS A 217 4.14 -23.71 6.00
CA LYS A 217 5.39 -24.01 5.28
C LYS A 217 5.60 -22.93 4.22
N VAL A 218 6.84 -22.47 4.09
CA VAL A 218 7.19 -21.45 3.09
C VAL A 218 8.36 -21.98 2.30
N GLU A 219 8.13 -22.20 1.00
CA GLU A 219 9.08 -22.91 0.14
C GLU A 219 10.48 -22.33 0.22
N ASN A 220 10.64 -21.02 0.03
CA ASN A 220 11.96 -20.42 -0.14
C ASN A 220 12.55 -19.79 1.14
N TRP A 221 11.91 -20.04 2.29
CA TRP A 221 12.57 -19.77 3.58
C TRP A 221 13.62 -20.84 3.86
N ARG A 222 14.60 -20.50 4.72
CA ARG A 222 15.85 -21.27 4.83
C ARG A 222 15.93 -22.15 6.08
N THR A 223 15.05 -21.95 7.04
CA THR A 223 14.95 -22.77 8.26
C THR A 223 13.58 -23.42 8.34
N HIS A 224 13.57 -24.74 8.53
CA HIS A 224 12.36 -25.54 8.60
C HIS A 224 12.36 -26.44 9.84
N TRP A 225 11.22 -26.54 10.51
CA TRP A 225 11.01 -27.46 11.62
C TRP A 225 10.32 -28.72 11.14
N LYS A 226 10.84 -29.88 11.53
CA LYS A 226 10.33 -31.18 11.10
C LYS A 226 9.18 -31.64 12.01
N VAL A 227 8.25 -32.42 11.46
CA VAL A 227 7.15 -33.05 12.24
C VAL A 227 7.70 -33.94 13.35
N GLY A 228 8.76 -34.71 13.06
CA GLY A 228 9.45 -35.57 14.05
C GLY A 228 10.41 -34.83 15.00
N GLY A 229 10.44 -33.50 14.98
CA GLY A 229 11.34 -32.69 15.79
C GLY A 229 12.71 -32.41 15.15
N GLY A 230 13.32 -31.32 15.59
CA GLY A 230 14.58 -30.78 15.06
C GLY A 230 14.41 -29.89 13.83
N GLU A 231 15.51 -29.26 13.44
CA GLU A 231 15.58 -28.32 12.32
C GLU A 231 16.15 -28.98 11.06
N TRP A 232 15.75 -28.50 9.89
CA TRP A 232 16.46 -28.66 8.62
C TRP A 232 16.74 -27.28 8.04
N ARG A 233 17.93 -27.11 7.46
CA ARG A 233 18.38 -25.85 6.86
C ARG A 233 18.64 -26.09 5.40
N GLY A 234 17.88 -25.43 4.56
CA GLY A 234 17.86 -25.67 3.13
C GLY A 234 16.71 -24.91 2.50
N THR A 235 16.66 -24.92 1.18
CA THR A 235 15.60 -24.30 0.40
C THR A 235 15.64 -24.90 -1.01
N PRO A 236 14.49 -25.18 -1.66
CA PRO A 236 13.13 -24.99 -1.14
C PRO A 236 12.74 -26.04 -0.08
N ALA A 237 11.67 -25.78 0.69
CA ALA A 237 11.09 -26.71 1.67
C ALA A 237 10.80 -28.09 1.05
N SER A 238 10.30 -28.09 -0.19
CA SER A 238 10.04 -29.28 -1.00
C SER A 238 11.29 -30.12 -1.34
N ALA A 239 12.49 -29.55 -1.24
CA ALA A 239 13.75 -30.26 -1.45
C ALA A 239 14.25 -31.00 -0.18
N TYR A 240 13.50 -30.97 0.93
CA TYR A 240 13.87 -31.72 2.12
C TYR A 240 13.96 -33.22 1.82
N PRO A 241 15.09 -33.91 2.08
CA PRO A 241 15.25 -35.33 1.74
C PRO A 241 14.24 -36.28 2.39
N GLY A 242 13.63 -35.89 3.51
CA GLY A 242 12.56 -36.65 4.16
C GLY A 242 11.16 -36.40 3.56
N GLY A 243 11.05 -35.65 2.47
CA GLY A 243 9.80 -35.26 1.81
C GLY A 243 9.14 -34.03 2.45
N ALA A 244 8.46 -33.20 1.64
CA ALA A 244 7.85 -31.94 2.08
C ALA A 244 6.81 -32.11 3.22
N ASP A 245 6.13 -33.25 3.27
CA ASP A 245 5.15 -33.56 4.32
C ASP A 245 5.79 -33.76 5.69
N SER A 246 7.08 -34.09 5.73
CA SER A 246 7.85 -34.23 6.97
C SER A 246 8.32 -32.89 7.56
N ILE A 247 8.10 -31.78 6.85
CA ILE A 247 8.24 -30.41 7.40
C ILE A 247 6.93 -30.00 8.04
N ALA A 248 6.98 -29.49 9.28
CA ALA A 248 5.82 -28.97 9.99
C ALA A 248 5.56 -27.50 9.61
N TYR A 249 6.59 -26.66 9.66
CA TYR A 249 6.52 -25.23 9.34
C TYR A 249 7.90 -24.66 9.04
N SER A 250 7.93 -23.43 8.54
CA SER A 250 9.16 -22.72 8.17
C SER A 250 9.29 -21.39 8.91
N GLY A 251 10.50 -20.84 8.96
CA GLY A 251 10.75 -19.52 9.53
C GLY A 251 12.02 -18.88 8.98
N ILE A 252 12.16 -17.58 9.25
CA ILE A 252 13.40 -16.82 9.05
C ILE A 252 13.96 -16.50 10.42
N VAL A 253 15.11 -17.07 10.76
CA VAL A 253 15.68 -16.87 12.10
C VAL A 253 16.44 -15.54 12.16
N LEU A 254 16.04 -14.66 13.08
CA LEU A 254 16.61 -13.33 13.29
C LEU A 254 17.73 -13.36 14.34
N LYS A 255 18.66 -14.30 14.18
CA LYS A 255 19.76 -14.53 15.11
C LYS A 255 21.02 -14.91 14.34
N LYS A 256 22.21 -14.47 14.77
CA LYS A 256 23.48 -14.87 14.12
C LYS A 256 24.03 -16.22 14.61
N TRP A 257 23.86 -16.56 15.88
CA TRP A 257 24.52 -17.75 16.46
C TRP A 257 23.97 -19.04 15.90
N GLY A 258 24.84 -19.76 15.19
CA GLY A 258 24.49 -21.03 14.58
C GLY A 258 23.39 -20.90 13.52
N ARG A 259 23.28 -19.77 12.81
CA ARG A 259 22.23 -19.47 11.82
C ARG A 259 22.79 -18.76 10.58
N CYS A 260 22.09 -18.86 9.45
CA CYS A 260 22.55 -18.33 8.15
C CYS A 260 21.43 -17.70 7.29
N ASP A 261 20.23 -17.45 7.82
CA ASP A 261 19.04 -17.13 7.01
C ASP A 261 19.21 -15.88 6.13
N PHE A 262 19.86 -14.83 6.65
CA PHE A 262 20.17 -13.60 5.91
C PHE A 262 21.66 -13.46 5.58
N ARG A 263 22.34 -14.56 5.26
CA ARG A 263 23.72 -14.56 4.77
C ARG A 263 23.85 -15.37 3.49
N SER A 264 24.80 -14.98 2.64
CA SER A 264 25.20 -15.78 1.49
C SER A 264 25.83 -17.10 1.94
N TRP A 265 25.57 -18.20 1.22
CA TRP A 265 26.09 -19.54 1.56
C TRP A 265 27.30 -19.97 0.74
N ASN A 266 27.62 -19.23 -0.31
CA ASN A 266 28.75 -19.48 -1.21
C ASN A 266 29.46 -18.17 -1.57
N ASP A 267 30.66 -18.27 -2.11
CA ASP A 267 31.50 -17.12 -2.45
C ASP A 267 30.94 -16.26 -3.58
N THR A 268 30.22 -16.85 -4.54
CA THR A 268 29.60 -16.08 -5.63
C THR A 268 28.58 -15.10 -5.10
N ASP A 269 27.66 -15.56 -4.26
CA ASP A 269 26.62 -14.73 -3.66
C ASP A 269 27.22 -13.70 -2.69
N TYR A 270 28.20 -14.11 -1.88
CA TYR A 270 28.84 -13.20 -0.91
C TYR A 270 29.67 -12.10 -1.61
N ASN A 271 30.25 -12.39 -2.77
CA ASN A 271 31.04 -11.42 -3.52
C ASN A 271 30.25 -10.68 -4.62
N LEU A 272 28.95 -10.93 -4.74
CA LEU A 272 28.10 -10.25 -5.71
C LEU A 272 28.09 -8.74 -5.45
N LEU A 273 28.54 -7.96 -6.43
CA LEU A 273 28.33 -6.51 -6.46
C LEU A 273 27.00 -6.22 -7.17
N GLN A 274 26.15 -5.44 -6.52
CA GLN A 274 24.83 -5.08 -7.03
C GLN A 274 24.49 -3.63 -6.72
N PRO A 275 23.56 -2.99 -7.46
CA PRO A 275 23.13 -1.63 -7.16
C PRO A 275 22.58 -1.50 -5.74
N ASP A 276 22.92 -0.42 -5.05
CA ASP A 276 22.42 -0.15 -3.70
C ASP A 276 20.96 0.37 -3.70
N GLY A 277 20.55 1.00 -4.81
CA GLY A 277 19.24 1.61 -5.00
C GLY A 277 19.29 3.12 -5.24
N ASN A 278 20.46 3.75 -5.11
CA ASN A 278 20.67 5.20 -5.29
C ASN A 278 21.97 5.55 -6.04
N GLY A 279 22.33 4.78 -7.07
CA GLY A 279 23.47 5.07 -7.95
C GLY A 279 24.83 4.57 -7.46
N GLY A 280 24.93 4.11 -6.20
CA GLY A 280 26.09 3.39 -5.67
C GLY A 280 25.97 1.88 -5.85
N THR A 281 26.82 1.14 -5.14
CA THR A 281 26.79 -0.33 -5.11
C THR A 281 26.89 -0.87 -3.69
N LYS A 282 26.56 -2.15 -3.54
CA LYS A 282 26.71 -2.93 -2.30
C LYS A 282 27.21 -4.33 -2.63
N LYS A 283 27.83 -4.98 -1.65
CA LYS A 283 28.38 -6.33 -1.79
C LYS A 283 27.56 -7.35 -1.00
N GLY A 284 27.38 -8.54 -1.58
CA GLY A 284 26.67 -9.66 -0.99
C GLY A 284 25.22 -9.74 -1.43
N LEU A 285 24.73 -10.96 -1.64
CA LEU A 285 23.33 -11.21 -2.00
C LEU A 285 22.39 -10.91 -0.81
N TRP A 286 22.88 -10.98 0.43
CA TRP A 286 22.06 -10.83 1.63
C TRP A 286 22.52 -9.68 2.54
N PRO A 287 21.60 -9.02 3.26
CA PRO A 287 21.92 -7.80 3.99
C PRO A 287 22.96 -7.99 5.10
N LEU A 288 23.05 -9.17 5.73
CA LEU A 288 24.01 -9.37 6.81
C LEU A 288 25.43 -9.63 6.32
N ASP A 289 25.65 -9.83 5.01
CA ASP A 289 26.98 -10.12 4.46
C ASP A 289 28.00 -9.00 4.77
N ALA A 290 27.54 -7.75 4.96
CA ALA A 290 28.40 -6.62 5.31
C ALA A 290 29.08 -6.73 6.69
N PHE A 291 28.67 -7.68 7.54
CA PHE A 291 29.17 -7.80 8.92
C PHE A 291 30.06 -9.02 9.15
N PHE A 292 30.22 -9.87 8.15
CA PHE A 292 30.96 -11.13 8.26
C PHE A 292 32.05 -11.20 7.21
N ASN A 293 33.15 -11.89 7.51
CA ASN A 293 34.31 -11.97 6.62
C ASN A 293 34.24 -13.10 5.58
N SER A 294 33.17 -13.90 5.58
CA SER A 294 33.01 -15.04 4.68
C SER A 294 31.53 -15.44 4.49
N PRO A 295 31.21 -16.27 3.47
CA PRO A 295 29.91 -16.93 3.38
C PRO A 295 29.61 -17.81 4.61
N CYS A 296 28.33 -18.01 4.89
CA CYS A 296 27.85 -18.83 5.98
C CYS A 296 27.66 -20.29 5.55
N ASN A 297 28.35 -21.23 6.20
CA ASN A 297 28.07 -22.66 6.02
C ASN A 297 26.87 -23.07 6.89
N PRO A 298 25.69 -23.42 6.34
CA PRO A 298 24.52 -23.77 7.14
C PRO A 298 24.70 -25.03 8.01
N ALA A 299 25.61 -25.94 7.62
CA ALA A 299 25.95 -27.14 8.38
C ALA A 299 26.94 -26.87 9.53
N ALA A 300 27.73 -25.79 9.44
CA ALA A 300 28.66 -25.37 10.48
C ALA A 300 28.77 -23.83 10.52
N PRO A 301 27.72 -23.12 10.98
CA PRO A 301 27.70 -21.65 10.91
C PRO A 301 28.72 -21.04 11.87
N VAL A 302 29.46 -20.06 11.37
CA VAL A 302 30.41 -19.24 12.15
C VAL A 302 30.04 -17.77 12.01
N ASP A 303 30.29 -16.96 13.04
CA ASP A 303 29.93 -15.54 13.10
C ASP A 303 31.14 -14.59 13.06
N ASN A 304 32.20 -15.01 12.35
CA ASN A 304 33.45 -14.26 12.20
C ASN A 304 33.25 -12.95 11.41
N GLY A 305 33.79 -11.85 11.94
CA GLY A 305 33.90 -10.55 11.27
C GLY A 305 35.31 -9.95 11.45
N PRO A 306 35.50 -8.65 11.17
CA PRO A 306 34.52 -7.74 10.58
C PRO A 306 34.20 -8.08 9.12
N GLY A 307 33.11 -7.55 8.58
CA GLY A 307 32.79 -7.64 7.16
C GLY A 307 33.52 -6.59 6.31
N TYR A 308 33.10 -6.43 5.06
CA TYR A 308 33.86 -5.68 4.05
C TYR A 308 33.90 -4.16 4.27
N THR A 309 32.95 -3.59 5.02
CA THR A 309 32.95 -2.18 5.46
C THR A 309 33.71 -1.96 6.77
N GLY A 310 34.25 -3.02 7.37
CA GLY A 310 34.87 -2.97 8.70
C GLY A 310 33.87 -3.07 9.86
N TYR A 311 32.56 -3.03 9.59
CA TYR A 311 31.55 -3.32 10.60
C TYR A 311 31.63 -4.75 11.10
N SER A 312 31.34 -4.93 12.38
CA SER A 312 31.13 -6.25 12.97
C SER A 312 29.79 -6.31 13.68
N THR A 313 29.30 -7.53 13.93
CA THR A 313 28.08 -7.71 14.72
C THR A 313 28.38 -7.53 16.22
N SER A 314 27.44 -6.96 16.97
CA SER A 314 27.59 -6.81 18.43
C SER A 314 27.56 -8.14 19.20
N GLY A 315 27.80 -8.08 20.52
CA GLY A 315 27.78 -9.26 21.39
C GLY A 315 26.41 -9.90 21.58
N THR A 316 25.31 -9.20 21.28
CA THR A 316 23.96 -9.76 21.33
C THR A 316 23.62 -10.43 19.99
N PRO A 317 23.22 -11.71 19.99
CA PRO A 317 23.04 -12.44 18.74
C PRO A 317 21.74 -12.17 17.99
N VAL A 318 20.73 -11.61 18.66
CA VAL A 318 19.39 -11.39 18.07
C VAL A 318 19.34 -10.04 17.35
N HIS A 319 18.83 -10.05 16.11
CA HIS A 319 18.58 -8.85 15.33
C HIS A 319 17.21 -8.23 15.69
N GLY A 320 17.05 -6.93 15.49
CA GLY A 320 15.83 -6.18 15.80
C GLY A 320 14.83 -6.19 14.66
N GLY A 321 14.14 -7.30 14.43
CA GLY A 321 12.98 -7.31 13.54
C GLY A 321 11.89 -6.39 14.07
N SER A 322 11.50 -5.38 13.28
CA SER A 322 10.65 -4.28 13.76
C SER A 322 9.35 -4.13 12.98
N VAL A 323 9.30 -4.56 11.72
CA VAL A 323 8.14 -4.35 10.84
C VAL A 323 7.94 -5.52 9.88
N ILE A 324 6.67 -5.91 9.66
CA ILE A 324 6.23 -6.77 8.58
C ILE A 324 5.18 -6.00 7.77
N CYS A 325 5.31 -6.02 6.44
CA CYS A 325 4.35 -5.44 5.52
C CYS A 325 4.13 -6.37 4.32
N ILE A 326 2.87 -6.53 3.89
CA ILE A 326 2.52 -7.37 2.73
C ILE A 326 1.82 -6.51 1.67
N ASP A 327 2.26 -6.64 0.41
CA ASP A 327 1.52 -6.11 -0.72
C ASP A 327 0.36 -7.04 -1.06
N ARG A 328 -0.86 -6.56 -0.81
CA ARG A 328 -2.09 -7.34 -0.96
C ARG A 328 -2.41 -7.71 -2.42
N ARG A 329 -1.77 -7.09 -3.40
CA ARG A 329 -1.97 -7.41 -4.83
C ARG A 329 -1.33 -8.73 -5.24
N ASN A 330 -0.21 -9.10 -4.61
CA ASN A 330 0.59 -10.28 -4.98
C ASN A 330 1.15 -11.07 -3.79
N ASN A 331 0.83 -10.68 -2.56
CA ASN A 331 1.29 -11.25 -1.30
C ASN A 331 2.82 -11.26 -1.12
N HIS A 332 3.52 -10.34 -1.80
CA HIS A 332 4.94 -10.13 -1.55
C HIS A 332 5.18 -9.55 -0.15
N LEU A 333 6.26 -10.01 0.48
CA LEU A 333 6.60 -9.74 1.87
C LEU A 333 7.74 -8.72 1.95
N TYR A 334 7.58 -7.73 2.82
CA TYR A 334 8.60 -6.75 3.15
C TYR A 334 8.90 -6.78 4.65
N ILE A 335 10.18 -6.84 5.00
CA ILE A 335 10.66 -6.92 6.38
C ILE A 335 11.53 -5.70 6.66
N GLY A 336 11.17 -4.96 7.70
CA GLY A 336 12.00 -3.91 8.29
C GLY A 336 12.70 -4.45 9.53
N MET A 337 14.00 -4.25 9.61
CA MET A 337 14.79 -4.63 10.78
C MET A 337 15.97 -3.71 10.99
N ASN A 338 16.63 -3.87 12.13
CA ASN A 338 17.92 -3.27 12.40
C ASN A 338 18.84 -4.24 13.15
N ILE A 339 20.14 -4.06 13.01
CA ILE A 339 21.18 -4.94 13.50
C ILE A 339 22.03 -4.14 14.46
N LYS A 340 22.17 -4.60 15.70
CA LYS A 340 23.13 -3.99 16.62
C LYS A 340 24.54 -4.39 16.19
N THR A 341 25.35 -3.41 15.81
CA THR A 341 26.68 -3.54 15.22
C THR A 341 27.74 -2.86 16.06
N VAL A 342 28.99 -2.98 15.62
CA VAL A 342 30.15 -2.28 16.13
C VAL A 342 30.90 -1.72 14.94
N LEU A 343 31.17 -0.42 14.98
CA LEU A 343 31.94 0.34 13.99
C LEU A 343 33.39 -0.14 13.93
N PRO A 344 34.13 0.18 12.84
CA PRO A 344 35.56 -0.17 12.73
C PRO A 344 36.44 0.38 13.87
N ASP A 345 36.01 1.48 14.50
CA ASP A 345 36.69 2.12 15.64
C ASP A 345 36.31 1.50 17.01
N GLY A 346 35.41 0.51 17.03
CA GLY A 346 34.95 -0.18 18.23
C GLY A 346 33.70 0.40 18.90
N ASN A 347 33.14 1.51 18.38
CA ASN A 347 31.93 2.10 18.95
C ASN A 347 30.67 1.29 18.61
N PRO A 348 29.68 1.18 19.52
CA PRO A 348 28.42 0.50 19.23
C PRO A 348 27.58 1.29 18.23
N ASP A 349 26.82 0.58 17.40
CA ASP A 349 25.97 1.18 16.37
C ASP A 349 24.71 0.32 16.09
N PHE A 350 23.76 0.85 15.31
CA PHE A 350 22.61 0.12 14.78
C PHE A 350 22.48 0.32 13.27
N GLU A 351 22.38 -0.78 12.54
CA GLU A 351 22.35 -0.80 11.09
C GLU A 351 20.99 -1.23 10.55
N PRO A 352 20.36 -0.49 9.63
CA PRO A 352 19.02 -0.77 9.15
C PRO A 352 19.05 -1.82 8.02
N ALA A 353 17.95 -2.54 7.83
CA ALA A 353 17.73 -3.30 6.60
C ALA A 353 16.24 -3.35 6.25
N VAL A 354 15.94 -3.09 4.98
CA VAL A 354 14.65 -3.37 4.35
C VAL A 354 14.84 -4.51 3.36
N ILE A 355 14.02 -5.55 3.47
CA ILE A 355 14.16 -6.79 2.69
C ILE A 355 12.83 -7.07 1.99
N ALA A 356 12.88 -7.33 0.69
CA ALA A 356 11.72 -7.71 -0.10
C ALA A 356 11.80 -9.17 -0.55
N MET A 357 10.69 -9.90 -0.44
CA MET A 357 10.56 -11.29 -0.85
C MET A 357 9.26 -11.52 -1.62
N THR A 358 9.24 -12.55 -2.46
CA THR A 358 8.00 -13.07 -3.06
C THR A 358 7.12 -13.73 -1.99
N GLU A 359 5.89 -14.05 -2.34
CA GLU A 359 4.93 -14.82 -1.53
C GLU A 359 5.43 -16.23 -1.18
N THR A 360 6.37 -16.77 -1.96
CA THR A 360 7.05 -18.05 -1.69
C THR A 360 8.31 -17.88 -0.84
N GLY A 361 8.73 -16.66 -0.52
CA GLY A 361 9.90 -16.37 0.32
C GLY A 361 11.22 -16.17 -0.44
N THR A 362 11.18 -16.07 -1.78
CA THR A 362 12.38 -15.80 -2.59
C THR A 362 12.80 -14.34 -2.42
N LEU A 363 14.07 -14.10 -2.11
CA LEU A 363 14.62 -12.74 -2.04
C LEU A 363 14.49 -12.02 -3.39
N LYS A 364 13.99 -10.78 -3.35
CA LYS A 364 13.92 -9.89 -4.52
C LYS A 364 15.02 -8.85 -4.49
N TRP A 365 15.09 -8.08 -3.40
CA TRP A 365 16.08 -7.05 -3.17
C TRP A 365 16.17 -6.77 -1.67
N TRP A 366 17.23 -6.07 -1.26
CA TRP A 366 17.37 -5.50 0.08
C TRP A 366 18.05 -4.14 0.01
N SER A 367 17.87 -3.31 1.03
CA SER A 367 18.48 -1.97 1.12
C SER A 367 18.85 -1.60 2.55
N ARG A 368 19.96 -0.88 2.71
CA ARG A 368 20.39 -0.20 3.95
C ARG A 368 19.96 1.26 4.01
N LEU A 369 19.33 1.80 2.97
CA LEU A 369 18.82 3.18 2.92
C LEU A 369 19.92 4.27 2.93
N TYR A 370 21.20 3.87 2.84
CA TYR A 370 22.39 4.72 2.69
C TYR A 370 23.41 4.00 1.79
N HIS A 371 24.49 4.65 1.37
CA HIS A 371 25.49 4.02 0.51
C HIS A 371 26.43 3.10 1.29
N GLU A 372 26.71 1.89 0.78
CA GLU A 372 27.82 1.06 1.31
C GLU A 372 29.10 1.27 0.51
N ILE A 373 28.95 1.46 -0.80
CA ILE A 373 29.99 1.83 -1.73
C ILE A 373 29.44 2.99 -2.57
N GLN A 374 30.06 4.16 -2.46
CA GLN A 374 29.63 5.36 -3.17
C GLN A 374 29.83 5.21 -4.69
N PRO A 375 29.19 6.07 -5.52
CA PRO A 375 29.31 6.01 -6.98
C PRO A 375 30.74 6.13 -7.52
N ASP A 376 31.68 6.66 -6.73
CA ASP A 376 33.11 6.74 -7.04
C ASP A 376 33.89 5.45 -6.71
N GLY A 377 33.25 4.50 -6.02
CA GLY A 377 33.83 3.21 -5.62
C GLY A 377 34.35 3.16 -4.19
N ASP A 378 34.25 4.26 -3.41
CA ASP A 378 34.75 4.29 -2.04
C ASP A 378 33.81 3.59 -1.07
N TYR A 379 34.38 2.76 -0.20
CA TYR A 379 33.65 2.15 0.92
C TYR A 379 33.39 3.18 2.01
N VAL A 380 32.15 3.25 2.48
CA VAL A 380 31.74 4.21 3.51
C VAL A 380 31.05 3.52 4.68
N VAL A 381 31.02 4.24 5.80
CA VAL A 381 30.48 3.79 7.09
C VAL A 381 29.52 4.87 7.57
N SER A 382 28.27 4.49 7.82
CA SER A 382 27.24 5.38 8.37
C SER A 382 27.27 5.29 9.90
N THR A 383 28.06 6.13 10.54
CA THR A 383 28.19 6.12 12.02
C THR A 383 26.93 6.45 12.84
N PRO A 384 25.83 7.04 12.30
CA PRO A 384 24.58 7.23 13.02
C PRO A 384 23.82 5.92 13.29
N ASP A 385 23.30 5.72 14.52
CA ASP A 385 22.40 4.58 14.80
C ASP A 385 21.13 4.70 13.96
N GLN A 386 20.81 3.68 13.17
CA GLN A 386 19.71 3.69 12.23
C GLN A 386 18.71 2.54 12.45
N TYR A 387 17.44 2.87 12.28
CA TYR A 387 16.31 1.99 12.57
C TYR A 387 15.26 2.07 11.46
N VAL A 388 14.64 0.94 11.13
CA VAL A 388 13.40 0.90 10.34
C VAL A 388 12.22 0.80 11.31
N ASP A 389 11.35 1.80 11.30
CA ASP A 389 10.30 2.00 12.31
C ASP A 389 8.88 1.72 11.77
N ALA A 390 8.62 1.90 10.46
CA ALA A 390 7.38 1.46 9.82
C ALA A 390 7.57 1.26 8.30
N LEU A 391 6.67 0.47 7.70
CA LEU A 391 6.58 0.20 6.27
C LEU A 391 5.10 0.29 5.84
N ALA A 392 4.84 0.81 4.65
CA ALA A 392 3.51 0.83 4.04
C ALA A 392 3.59 0.71 2.51
N ILE A 393 2.60 0.07 1.90
CA ILE A 393 2.52 -0.04 0.44
C ILE A 393 1.76 1.16 -0.11
N ASP A 394 2.34 1.79 -1.13
CA ASP A 394 1.67 2.75 -1.99
C ASP A 394 0.88 1.99 -3.08
N TYR A 395 -0.44 2.01 -2.95
CA TYR A 395 -1.37 1.36 -3.88
C TYR A 395 -1.82 2.29 -5.02
N SER A 396 -1.33 3.53 -5.08
CA SER A 396 -1.75 4.50 -6.11
C SER A 396 -1.30 4.17 -7.52
N GLN A 397 -0.33 3.25 -7.66
CA GLN A 397 0.22 2.78 -8.93
C GLN A 397 0.27 1.25 -8.96
N PRO A 398 0.21 0.60 -10.14
CA PRO A 398 0.42 -0.84 -10.28
C PRO A 398 1.76 -1.30 -9.67
N TYR A 399 1.88 -2.58 -9.31
CA TYR A 399 3.04 -3.12 -8.57
C TYR A 399 4.41 -2.69 -9.14
N ASN A 400 4.60 -2.76 -10.47
CA ASN A 400 5.89 -2.43 -11.10
C ASN A 400 6.26 -0.95 -10.99
N ASN A 401 5.29 -0.05 -10.82
CA ASN A 401 5.48 1.39 -10.69
C ASN A 401 5.16 1.91 -9.28
N GLY A 402 4.69 1.03 -8.39
CA GLY A 402 4.32 1.34 -7.03
C GLY A 402 5.53 1.39 -6.09
N PHE A 403 5.31 1.98 -4.92
CA PHE A 403 6.36 2.21 -3.95
C PHE A 403 6.07 1.48 -2.63
N LEU A 404 7.14 0.99 -2.00
CA LEU A 404 7.19 0.77 -0.57
C LEU A 404 7.60 2.11 0.08
N VAL A 405 6.74 2.62 0.95
CA VAL A 405 7.05 3.77 1.79
C VAL A 405 7.72 3.26 3.07
N VAL A 406 8.92 3.77 3.34
CA VAL A 406 9.74 3.40 4.49
C VAL A 406 9.80 4.58 5.45
N ASN A 407 9.43 4.35 6.70
CA ASN A 407 9.73 5.25 7.82
C ASN A 407 10.94 4.68 8.57
N ALA A 408 12.03 5.43 8.54
CA ALA A 408 13.27 5.11 9.23
C ALA A 408 13.64 6.23 10.21
N ARG A 409 14.66 6.00 11.04
CA ARG A 409 15.12 6.98 12.03
C ARG A 409 16.61 6.82 12.28
N CYS A 410 17.33 7.93 12.37
CA CYS A 410 18.78 7.95 12.62
C CYS A 410 19.09 8.68 13.95
N HIS A 411 20.19 8.33 14.64
CA HIS A 411 20.77 9.05 15.77
C HIS A 411 22.10 9.66 15.37
N GLY A 412 22.22 10.98 15.33
CA GLY A 412 23.45 11.61 14.84
C GLY A 412 23.25 12.47 13.60
N ASN A 413 24.29 13.25 13.31
CA ASN A 413 24.36 14.24 12.25
C ASN A 413 25.56 14.03 11.30
N ASN A 414 26.00 12.79 11.13
CA ASN A 414 27.11 12.48 10.23
C ASN A 414 26.73 12.71 8.76
N THR A 415 27.76 12.83 7.93
CA THR A 415 27.69 13.13 6.48
C THR A 415 27.11 11.96 5.69
N GLU A 416 27.50 10.72 5.97
CA GLU A 416 26.84 9.52 5.42
C GLU A 416 25.77 9.05 6.40
N ASN A 417 24.52 9.09 5.94
CA ASN A 417 23.31 8.75 6.69
C ASN A 417 22.24 8.34 5.67
N PHE A 418 20.94 8.38 6.01
CA PHE A 418 19.90 8.11 5.03
C PHE A 418 19.97 9.02 3.79
N TRP A 419 19.62 8.47 2.64
CA TRP A 419 19.68 9.19 1.37
C TRP A 419 18.90 10.51 1.40
N GLU A 420 19.56 11.58 0.98
CA GLU A 420 19.02 12.94 0.98
C GLU A 420 17.93 13.11 -0.08
N GLY A 421 17.00 14.03 0.19
CA GLY A 421 15.83 14.28 -0.65
C GLY A 421 16.10 14.86 -2.04
N ASN A 422 17.31 15.34 -2.30
CA ASN A 422 17.70 16.04 -3.53
C ASN A 422 18.91 15.43 -4.26
N THR A 423 19.40 14.28 -3.82
CA THR A 423 20.55 13.58 -4.42
C THR A 423 20.17 12.14 -4.81
N LEU A 424 18.97 12.00 -5.40
CA LEU A 424 18.42 10.70 -5.78
C LEU A 424 18.74 10.36 -7.24
N ALA A 425 19.50 9.29 -7.47
CA ALA A 425 19.99 8.93 -8.80
C ALA A 425 18.87 8.62 -9.81
N ALA A 426 17.80 7.95 -9.36
CA ALA A 426 16.66 7.62 -10.22
C ALA A 426 15.71 8.82 -10.47
N ASN A 427 15.84 9.89 -9.69
CA ASN A 427 15.07 11.12 -9.84
C ASN A 427 15.91 12.35 -9.46
N PRO A 428 16.83 12.80 -10.34
CA PRO A 428 17.74 13.92 -10.03
C PRO A 428 17.03 15.26 -9.80
N GLY A 429 15.75 15.37 -10.18
CA GLY A 429 14.91 16.55 -9.93
C GLY A 429 14.11 16.47 -8.63
N ALA A 430 14.23 15.39 -7.85
CA ALA A 430 13.55 15.25 -6.57
C ALA A 430 14.00 16.35 -5.61
N THR A 431 13.06 16.81 -4.79
CA THR A 431 13.34 17.68 -3.65
C THR A 431 12.47 17.23 -2.50
N GLY A 432 13.07 16.74 -1.42
CA GLY A 432 12.37 16.45 -0.18
C GLY A 432 11.96 17.74 0.52
N PHE A 433 10.88 17.68 1.31
CA PHE A 433 10.48 18.80 2.15
C PHE A 433 11.61 19.30 3.06
N GLN A 434 12.38 18.35 3.59
CA GLN A 434 13.68 18.56 4.19
C GLN A 434 14.66 17.56 3.58
N ASN A 435 15.65 18.06 2.84
CA ASN A 435 16.55 17.21 2.06
C ASN A 435 17.52 16.43 2.94
N SER A 436 18.06 17.06 3.98
CA SER A 436 19.12 16.49 4.80
C SER A 436 19.01 16.91 6.27
N PHE A 437 19.88 16.34 7.10
CA PHE A 437 20.09 16.80 8.47
C PHE A 437 20.58 18.26 8.46
N THR A 438 20.09 19.10 9.38
CA THR A 438 20.60 20.47 9.57
C THR A 438 21.00 20.73 11.02
N GLY A 439 21.95 21.65 11.22
CA GLY A 439 22.40 22.06 12.54
C GLY A 439 23.62 21.29 13.04
N SER A 440 23.94 21.45 14.31
CA SER A 440 25.13 20.92 14.98
C SER A 440 24.82 19.93 16.11
N ASN A 441 23.55 19.85 16.53
CA ASN A 441 23.12 18.96 17.59
C ASN A 441 22.98 17.50 17.12
N GLY A 442 24.06 16.73 17.21
CA GLY A 442 24.07 15.31 16.83
C GLY A 442 23.37 14.36 17.81
N ASN A 443 23.17 14.74 19.08
CA ASN A 443 22.60 13.81 20.07
C ASN A 443 21.06 13.83 20.09
N ILE A 444 20.45 13.53 18.94
CA ILE A 444 19.01 13.49 18.72
C ILE A 444 18.65 12.36 17.78
N HIS A 445 17.39 11.92 17.80
CA HIS A 445 16.87 11.00 16.79
C HIS A 445 15.95 11.70 15.81
N ILE A 446 16.19 11.56 14.52
CA ILE A 446 15.37 12.19 13.47
C ILE A 446 14.78 11.11 12.58
N SER A 447 13.49 11.25 12.29
CA SER A 447 12.80 10.36 11.37
C SER A 447 13.05 10.74 9.91
N TRP A 448 12.89 9.77 9.02
CA TRP A 448 13.11 9.89 7.59
C TRP A 448 12.04 9.08 6.86
N LEU A 449 11.58 9.60 5.73
CA LEU A 449 10.66 8.91 4.84
C LEU A 449 11.35 8.69 3.49
N GLY A 450 11.16 7.51 2.91
CA GLY A 450 11.59 7.21 1.55
C GLY A 450 10.60 6.36 0.79
N LYS A 451 10.58 6.51 -0.54
CA LYS A 451 9.79 5.70 -1.47
C LYS A 451 10.70 4.85 -2.35
N LEU A 452 10.75 3.55 -2.03
CA LEU A 452 11.52 2.56 -2.79
C LEU A 452 10.57 1.83 -3.75
N GLN A 453 10.93 1.72 -5.03
CA GLN A 453 10.13 1.01 -6.01
C GLN A 453 9.97 -0.47 -5.61
N LEU A 454 8.75 -0.99 -5.61
CA LEU A 454 8.44 -2.34 -5.09
C LEU A 454 9.18 -3.46 -5.83
N GLY A 455 9.43 -3.28 -7.13
CA GLY A 455 10.10 -4.27 -7.97
C GLY A 455 11.61 -4.36 -7.76
N SER A 456 12.27 -3.24 -7.45
CA SER A 456 13.74 -3.11 -7.53
C SER A 456 14.41 -2.61 -6.24
N GLY A 457 13.68 -1.97 -5.33
CA GLY A 457 14.25 -1.31 -4.16
C GLY A 457 14.92 0.05 -4.47
N THR A 458 14.83 0.53 -5.72
CA THR A 458 15.37 1.84 -6.13
C THR A 458 14.59 2.97 -5.49
N ILE A 459 15.28 3.96 -4.91
CA ILE A 459 14.63 5.12 -4.29
C ILE A 459 14.31 6.23 -5.29
N TYR A 460 13.11 6.82 -5.19
CA TYR A 460 12.65 7.91 -6.07
C TYR A 460 12.32 9.21 -5.33
N HIS A 461 11.98 9.10 -4.04
CA HIS A 461 11.65 10.24 -3.18
C HIS A 461 12.15 9.96 -1.77
N SER A 462 12.67 10.99 -1.11
CA SER A 462 12.93 10.96 0.33
C SER A 462 12.79 12.34 0.95
N THR A 463 12.56 12.35 2.26
CA THR A 463 12.62 13.56 3.08
C THR A 463 12.98 13.17 4.50
N TYR A 464 13.81 13.99 5.14
CA TYR A 464 13.90 13.99 6.59
C TYR A 464 12.59 14.55 7.16
N VAL A 465 12.23 14.06 8.34
CA VAL A 465 11.12 14.53 9.14
C VAL A 465 11.71 14.98 10.47
N ALA A 466 12.21 16.21 10.48
CA ALA A 466 12.76 16.86 11.65
C ALA A 466 11.95 18.12 11.98
N GLU A 467 11.86 18.44 13.26
CA GLU A 467 11.25 19.68 13.73
C GLU A 467 12.33 20.58 14.34
N TYR A 468 12.08 21.89 14.36
CA TYR A 468 13.11 22.82 14.82
C TYR A 468 13.38 22.66 16.32
N ALA A 469 14.65 22.84 16.71
CA ALA A 469 15.00 22.97 18.12
C ALA A 469 14.44 24.27 18.69
N GLU A 470 14.11 24.23 19.98
CA GLU A 470 13.58 25.41 20.65
C GLU A 470 14.67 26.48 20.82
N GLY A 471 14.39 27.71 20.38
CA GLY A 471 15.35 28.81 20.39
C GLY A 471 16.44 28.73 19.33
N THR A 472 16.30 27.84 18.33
CA THR A 472 17.28 27.68 17.26
C THR A 472 17.48 28.97 16.45
N GLY A 473 18.75 29.28 16.15
CA GLY A 473 19.16 30.34 15.22
C GLY A 473 19.36 29.79 13.80
N GLY A 474 20.00 30.57 12.92
CA GLY A 474 20.36 30.09 11.58
C GLY A 474 19.16 29.69 10.70
N LEU A 475 17.97 30.17 11.05
CA LEU A 475 16.76 29.98 10.25
C LEU A 475 16.97 30.58 8.86
N GLY A 476 16.57 29.83 7.85
CA GLY A 476 16.62 30.29 6.47
C GLY A 476 15.50 31.26 6.11
N ALA A 477 15.40 31.59 4.83
CA ALA A 477 14.29 32.37 4.29
C ALA A 477 12.94 31.65 4.53
N PRO A 478 11.82 32.40 4.61
CA PRO A 478 10.49 31.79 4.65
C PRO A 478 10.25 30.84 3.46
N HIS A 479 9.54 29.75 3.70
CA HIS A 479 9.16 28.81 2.66
C HIS A 479 8.19 29.45 1.66
N PRO A 480 8.44 29.32 0.34
CA PRO A 480 7.64 30.01 -0.67
C PRO A 480 6.19 29.49 -0.78
N ASN A 481 5.94 28.25 -0.37
CA ASN A 481 4.59 27.68 -0.34
C ASN A 481 3.71 28.43 0.69
N PRO A 482 2.61 29.09 0.27
CA PRO A 482 1.74 29.85 1.16
C PRO A 482 1.04 28.98 2.22
N ASN A 483 0.85 27.68 1.96
CA ASN A 483 0.29 26.75 2.94
C ASN A 483 1.23 26.52 4.14
N LEU A 484 2.48 26.95 4.07
CA LEU A 484 3.41 26.93 5.19
C LEU A 484 3.46 28.23 5.98
N ALA A 485 2.54 29.19 5.74
CA ALA A 485 2.30 30.33 6.64
C ALA A 485 3.55 31.05 7.17
N ASN A 486 4.56 31.27 6.30
CA ASN A 486 5.86 31.88 6.63
C ASN A 486 6.77 31.09 7.59
N TRP A 487 6.55 29.77 7.74
CA TRP A 487 7.56 28.90 8.35
C TRP A 487 8.89 29.03 7.59
N PRO A 488 10.04 29.07 8.28
CA PRO A 488 11.35 28.98 7.64
C PRO A 488 11.43 27.75 6.73
N ASN A 489 12.07 27.89 5.57
CA ASN A 489 12.31 26.76 4.68
C ASN A 489 13.44 25.90 5.25
N PRO A 490 13.19 24.60 5.56
CA PRO A 490 14.19 23.68 6.09
C PRO A 490 15.45 23.58 5.23
N ASN A 491 15.35 23.85 3.92
CA ASN A 491 16.44 23.73 2.96
C ASN A 491 17.19 25.06 2.68
N SER A 492 16.86 26.16 3.37
CA SER A 492 17.42 27.50 3.07
C SER A 492 18.27 28.11 4.20
N GLY A 493 18.59 27.32 5.22
CA GLY A 493 19.41 27.71 6.38
C GLY A 493 20.09 26.51 7.01
N TRP A 494 20.67 26.68 8.19
CA TRP A 494 21.31 25.59 8.95
C TRP A 494 20.88 25.56 10.43
N PRO A 495 19.56 25.51 10.72
CA PRO A 495 19.09 25.53 12.09
C PRO A 495 19.32 24.18 12.79
N ASP A 496 19.57 24.23 14.10
CA ASP A 496 19.44 23.06 14.94
C ASP A 496 18.00 22.53 14.91
N VAL A 497 17.88 21.23 14.76
CA VAL A 497 16.63 20.46 14.84
C VAL A 497 16.59 19.66 16.13
N ASN A 498 15.43 19.06 16.43
CA ASN A 498 15.24 18.28 17.64
C ASN A 498 14.87 16.82 17.31
N THR A 499 14.79 16.01 18.37
CA THR A 499 14.30 14.64 18.21
C THR A 499 12.87 14.63 17.67
N THR A 500 12.68 13.89 16.58
CA THR A 500 11.37 13.56 16.01
C THR A 500 11.21 12.06 15.99
N ARG A 501 10.07 11.56 16.48
CA ARG A 501 9.75 10.13 16.47
C ARG A 501 8.39 9.91 15.88
N LEU A 502 8.34 9.29 14.71
CA LEU A 502 7.08 8.87 14.10
C LEU A 502 6.53 7.63 14.80
N ALA A 503 5.20 7.53 14.82
CA ALA A 503 4.49 6.38 15.38
C ALA A 503 4.87 5.12 14.59
N LYS A 504 5.45 4.14 15.29
CA LYS A 504 5.92 2.89 14.69
C LYS A 504 4.75 2.03 14.26
N ASN A 505 4.90 1.32 13.15
CA ASN A 505 3.83 0.55 12.51
C ASN A 505 2.52 1.33 12.23
N ASN A 506 2.55 2.65 12.26
CA ASN A 506 1.41 3.52 11.99
C ASN A 506 1.74 4.58 10.92
N LEU A 507 2.12 4.08 9.75
CA LEU A 507 2.31 4.81 8.49
C LEU A 507 1.18 4.43 7.54
N LYS A 508 0.53 5.41 6.90
CA LYS A 508 -0.53 5.16 5.91
C LYS A 508 -0.22 5.89 4.60
N VAL A 509 -0.73 5.35 3.50
CA VAL A 509 -0.63 5.96 2.17
C VAL A 509 -2.04 6.13 1.62
N SER A 510 -2.33 7.34 1.14
CA SER A 510 -3.58 7.70 0.48
C SER A 510 -3.70 7.01 -0.88
N ALA A 511 -4.92 6.92 -1.41
CA ALA A 511 -5.20 6.40 -2.74
C ALA A 511 -4.45 7.13 -3.87
N ASN A 512 -4.04 8.40 -3.66
CA ASN A 512 -3.23 9.16 -4.62
C ASN A 512 -1.71 9.08 -4.36
N GLY A 513 -1.27 8.28 -3.38
CA GLY A 513 0.13 8.11 -3.01
C GLY A 513 0.64 9.09 -1.94
N SER A 514 -0.20 10.01 -1.44
CA SER A 514 0.17 10.93 -0.36
C SER A 514 0.49 10.17 0.92
N VAL A 515 1.55 10.57 1.63
CA VAL A 515 2.04 9.84 2.81
C VAL A 515 1.55 10.48 4.09
N CYS A 516 0.86 9.71 4.92
CA CYS A 516 0.26 10.16 6.18
C CYS A 516 1.06 9.61 7.37
N ILE A 517 1.41 10.49 8.30
CA ILE A 517 2.19 10.16 9.49
C ILE A 517 1.61 10.79 10.75
N ALA A 518 1.88 10.16 11.87
CA ALA A 518 1.79 10.75 13.21
C ALA A 518 3.16 10.68 13.87
N GLY A 519 3.46 11.64 14.74
CA GLY A 519 4.72 11.63 15.46
C GLY A 519 4.75 12.61 16.60
N THR A 520 5.89 12.63 17.28
CA THR A 520 6.21 13.55 18.37
C THR A 520 7.36 14.44 17.96
N GLY A 521 7.21 15.74 18.17
CA GLY A 521 8.20 16.78 17.90
C GLY A 521 8.16 17.87 18.96
N ARG A 522 8.87 18.99 18.74
CA ARG A 522 8.88 20.14 19.65
C ARG A 522 8.46 21.44 18.97
N ARG A 523 9.27 22.05 18.10
CA ARG A 523 8.80 23.19 17.30
C ARG A 523 8.30 22.73 15.94
N THR A 524 7.18 22.01 15.99
CA THR A 524 6.61 21.31 14.83
C THR A 524 6.08 22.27 13.77
N ILE A 525 6.51 22.10 12.53
CA ILE A 525 6.04 22.88 11.37
C ILE A 525 4.57 22.52 11.11
N THR A 526 3.70 23.54 11.13
CA THR A 526 2.24 23.39 10.95
C THR A 526 1.75 24.17 9.73
N THR A 527 0.73 23.66 9.05
CA THR A 527 0.19 24.31 7.84
C THR A 527 -0.75 25.47 8.17
N ALA A 528 -0.98 26.36 7.22
CA ALA A 528 -1.84 27.53 7.33
C ALA A 528 -3.29 27.16 7.71
N ASN A 529 -3.73 25.97 7.31
CA ASN A 529 -5.05 25.41 7.58
C ASN A 529 -5.09 24.41 8.75
N ALA A 530 -4.01 24.28 9.53
CA ALA A 530 -3.97 23.38 10.68
C ALA A 530 -5.04 23.74 11.73
N LEU A 531 -5.71 22.72 12.28
CA LEU A 531 -6.67 22.88 13.37
C LEU A 531 -6.00 23.47 14.63
N GLN A 532 -4.84 22.93 15.00
CA GLN A 532 -4.01 23.46 16.08
C GLN A 532 -2.62 23.78 15.53
N LYS A 533 -2.24 25.06 15.61
CA LYS A 533 -0.99 25.59 15.08
C LYS A 533 0.09 25.65 16.15
N MET A 534 1.34 25.46 15.71
CA MET A 534 2.51 25.78 16.51
C MET A 534 2.86 27.27 16.37
N VAL A 535 3.45 27.85 17.41
CA VAL A 535 3.92 29.24 17.37
C VAL A 535 5.14 29.34 16.44
N LEU A 536 5.09 30.26 15.48
CA LEU A 536 6.19 30.51 14.54
C LEU A 536 7.46 30.94 15.28
N PRO A 537 8.67 30.49 14.84
CA PRO A 537 9.93 30.94 15.39
C PRO A 537 10.06 32.47 15.47
N ALA A 538 9.61 33.17 14.42
CA ALA A 538 9.70 34.63 14.33
C ALA A 538 8.79 35.38 15.32
N ASN A 539 7.75 34.74 15.85
CA ASN A 539 6.79 35.38 16.76
C ASN A 539 7.22 35.28 18.24
N GLY A 540 8.35 34.64 18.54
CA GLY A 540 8.76 34.31 19.90
C GLY A 540 7.88 33.21 20.52
N GLY A 541 7.90 33.11 21.85
CA GLY A 541 7.18 32.09 22.61
C GLY A 541 7.82 30.70 22.53
N LEU A 542 7.86 29.99 23.65
CA LEU A 542 8.43 28.67 23.79
C LEU A 542 7.51 27.58 23.23
N SER A 543 8.08 26.63 22.50
CA SER A 543 7.40 25.39 22.10
C SER A 543 7.49 24.32 23.18
N CYS A 544 6.42 23.54 23.35
CA CYS A 544 6.40 22.32 24.16
C CYS A 544 6.66 21.09 23.29
N TRP A 545 6.97 19.95 23.92
CA TRP A 545 6.80 18.66 23.24
C TRP A 545 5.34 18.49 22.82
N ASN A 546 5.10 17.95 21.63
CA ASN A 546 3.76 17.78 21.10
C ASN A 546 3.68 16.57 20.18
N SER A 547 2.50 15.95 20.18
CA SER A 547 2.12 15.05 19.12
C SER A 547 1.53 15.84 17.95
N PHE A 548 1.80 15.37 16.74
CA PHE A 548 1.32 15.97 15.51
C PHE A 548 0.95 14.89 14.50
N VAL A 549 0.18 15.31 13.51
CA VAL A 549 -0.17 14.51 12.34
C VAL A 549 0.09 15.31 11.09
N ARG A 550 0.58 14.64 10.03
CA ARG A 550 1.00 15.29 8.80
C ARG A 550 0.69 14.42 7.59
N VAL A 551 0.31 15.08 6.50
CA VAL A 551 0.13 14.48 5.16
C VAL A 551 1.11 15.16 4.22
N TYR A 552 2.01 14.40 3.62
CA TYR A 552 2.90 14.86 2.55
C TYR A 552 2.29 14.62 1.18
N THR A 553 2.70 15.42 0.20
CA THR A 553 2.49 15.10 -1.22
C THR A 553 3.07 13.73 -1.59
N PRO A 554 2.60 13.09 -2.68
CA PRO A 554 3.08 11.77 -3.08
C PRO A 554 4.59 11.68 -3.33
N ASP A 555 5.23 12.79 -3.69
CA ASP A 555 6.67 12.92 -3.96
C ASP A 555 7.48 13.35 -2.72
N LEU A 556 6.84 13.49 -1.54
CA LEU A 556 7.44 13.94 -0.28
C LEU A 556 7.99 15.38 -0.27
N SER A 557 7.70 16.17 -1.29
CA SER A 557 8.29 17.51 -1.46
C SER A 557 7.72 18.58 -0.53
N VAL A 558 6.47 18.42 -0.07
CA VAL A 558 5.84 19.40 0.83
C VAL A 558 4.71 18.78 1.65
N PRO A 559 4.46 19.23 2.90
CA PRO A 559 3.25 18.87 3.62
C PRO A 559 2.00 19.55 3.00
N LEU A 560 1.01 18.74 2.68
CA LEU A 560 -0.36 19.18 2.36
C LEU A 560 -1.08 19.64 3.63
N TYR A 561 -0.89 18.92 4.74
CA TYR A 561 -1.52 19.26 6.02
C TYR A 561 -0.59 18.89 7.17
N SER A 562 -0.50 19.72 8.20
CA SER A 562 0.27 19.42 9.41
C SER A 562 -0.33 20.15 10.61
N SER A 563 -0.88 19.41 11.57
CA SER A 563 -1.54 19.96 12.76
C SER A 563 -1.05 19.26 14.03
N LEU A 564 -1.01 20.03 15.12
CA LEU A 564 -0.79 19.47 16.45
C LEU A 564 -2.05 18.76 16.93
N VAL A 565 -1.86 17.85 17.87
CA VAL A 565 -2.90 17.32 18.76
C VAL A 565 -2.29 17.27 20.16
N VAL A 566 -2.41 18.36 20.92
CA VAL A 566 -1.75 18.53 22.23
C VAL A 566 -2.56 19.44 23.16
N GLY A 567 -2.36 19.28 24.47
CA GLY A 567 -2.89 20.20 25.47
C GLY A 567 -2.48 21.65 25.22
N VAL A 568 -3.35 22.60 25.60
CA VAL A 568 -3.03 24.03 25.50
C VAL A 568 -1.86 24.35 26.43
N TRP A 569 -0.77 24.91 25.91
CA TRP A 569 0.40 25.22 26.74
C TRP A 569 0.62 26.72 26.91
N ASP A 570 1.30 27.06 28.01
CA ASP A 570 1.82 28.38 28.26
C ASP A 570 3.10 28.60 27.43
N THR A 571 3.07 29.56 26.52
CA THR A 571 4.20 29.89 25.64
C THR A 571 5.35 30.62 26.34
N LEU A 572 5.25 30.92 27.64
CA LEU A 572 6.37 31.43 28.44
C LEU A 572 7.09 30.33 29.23
N THR A 573 6.38 29.28 29.62
CA THR A 573 6.90 28.23 30.53
C THR A 573 6.90 26.82 29.94
N GLN A 574 6.25 26.62 28.79
CA GLN A 574 5.95 25.32 28.16
C GLN A 574 4.95 24.45 28.95
N ALA A 575 4.49 24.92 30.11
CA ALA A 575 3.60 24.15 30.98
C ALA A 575 2.25 23.88 30.31
N GLY A 576 1.69 22.69 30.52
CA GLY A 576 0.39 22.29 30.00
C GLY A 576 0.42 21.45 28.72
N GLY A 577 1.49 21.52 27.93
CA GLY A 577 1.68 20.65 26.75
C GLY A 577 2.38 19.33 27.06
N GLY A 578 2.89 18.64 26.03
CA GLY A 578 3.71 17.43 26.20
C GLY A 578 2.98 16.24 26.82
N ASN A 579 1.66 16.17 26.64
CA ASN A 579 0.79 15.29 27.40
C ASN A 579 -0.04 14.32 26.54
N THR A 580 0.11 14.35 25.23
CA THR A 580 -0.65 13.52 24.28
C THR A 580 0.25 12.59 23.49
N ASP A 581 -0.27 11.38 23.25
CA ASP A 581 0.32 10.38 22.37
C ASP A 581 -0.68 10.04 21.25
N ILE A 582 -0.25 10.05 19.98
CA ILE A 582 -1.09 9.64 18.84
C ILE A 582 -0.58 8.30 18.29
N TYR A 583 -1.45 7.30 18.28
CA TYR A 583 -1.11 5.91 17.99
C TYR A 583 -1.68 5.39 16.68
N GLY A 584 -2.81 5.92 16.22
CA GLY A 584 -3.53 5.47 15.02
C GLY A 584 -3.92 6.64 14.12
N ILE A 585 -3.80 6.49 12.80
CA ILE A 585 -4.26 7.48 11.82
C ILE A 585 -4.96 6.83 10.63
N TRP A 586 -5.88 7.58 9.99
CA TRP A 586 -6.53 7.17 8.76
C TRP A 586 -6.82 8.37 7.84
N LYS A 587 -6.50 8.25 6.55
CA LYS A 587 -6.89 9.25 5.54
C LYS A 587 -8.30 8.93 5.03
N THR A 588 -9.20 9.90 5.16
CA THR A 588 -10.58 9.84 4.65
C THR A 588 -10.69 10.67 3.38
N GLU A 589 -11.83 10.59 2.68
CA GLU A 589 -12.14 11.49 1.56
C GLU A 589 -11.89 12.97 1.90
N GLY A 590 -12.40 13.45 3.03
CA GLY A 590 -12.42 14.88 3.34
C GLY A 590 -11.33 15.39 4.29
N GLY A 591 -10.48 14.51 4.82
CA GLY A 591 -9.57 14.86 5.91
C GLY A 591 -8.85 13.66 6.49
N MET A 592 -8.34 13.81 7.71
CA MET A 592 -7.63 12.75 8.42
C MET A 592 -8.23 12.49 9.80
N VAL A 593 -8.36 11.22 10.17
CA VAL A 593 -8.66 10.80 11.53
C VAL A 593 -7.36 10.47 12.25
N ALA A 594 -7.26 10.85 13.52
CA ALA A 594 -6.17 10.48 14.41
C ALA A 594 -6.73 10.06 15.78
N VAL A 595 -6.18 8.99 16.34
CA VAL A 595 -6.58 8.44 17.63
C VAL A 595 -5.38 8.19 18.53
N GLY A 596 -5.60 8.33 19.83
CA GLY A 596 -4.53 8.22 20.81
C GLY A 596 -5.03 8.39 22.23
N ARG A 597 -4.23 9.07 23.05
CA ARG A 597 -4.59 9.44 24.43
C ARG A 597 -3.99 10.75 24.88
N GLN A 598 -4.56 11.30 25.94
CA GLN A 598 -3.84 12.14 26.90
C GLN A 598 -3.46 11.28 28.10
N ALA A 599 -2.18 11.31 28.47
CA ALA A 599 -1.67 10.57 29.61
C ALA A 599 -2.20 11.16 30.93
N LYS A 600 -2.14 10.36 31.99
CA LYS A 600 -2.27 10.84 33.37
C LYS A 600 -0.91 11.06 34.02
N ASP A 601 -0.86 11.97 34.98
CA ASP A 601 0.26 12.08 35.89
C ASP A 601 0.27 10.86 36.81
N ALA A 602 1.40 10.14 36.81
CA ALA A 602 1.52 8.86 37.51
C ALA A 602 1.44 8.99 39.04
N ALA A 603 1.77 10.16 39.60
CA ALA A 603 1.77 10.38 41.04
C ALA A 603 0.38 10.76 41.57
N THR A 604 -0.37 11.54 40.81
CA THR A 604 -1.68 12.09 41.21
C THR A 604 -2.86 11.32 40.63
N GLY A 605 -2.66 10.58 39.53
CA GLY A 605 -3.72 9.92 38.77
C GLY A 605 -4.62 10.89 37.99
N LEU A 606 -4.33 12.20 38.03
CA LEU A 606 -5.05 13.24 37.29
C LEU A 606 -4.55 13.35 35.85
N PRO A 607 -5.31 13.96 34.92
CA PRO A 607 -4.81 14.23 33.57
C PRO A 607 -3.48 14.97 33.60
N ALA A 608 -2.51 14.53 32.81
CA ALA A 608 -1.24 15.22 32.65
C ALA A 608 -1.44 16.49 31.82
N GLY A 609 -0.86 17.61 32.24
CA GLY A 609 -0.95 18.88 31.51
C GLY A 609 -2.38 19.43 31.38
N ASN A 610 -2.56 20.38 30.47
CA ASN A 610 -3.84 21.02 30.22
C ASN A 610 -4.66 20.22 29.19
N PRO A 611 -5.99 20.37 29.18
CA PRO A 611 -6.83 19.77 28.13
C PRO A 611 -6.41 20.21 26.71
N ILE A 612 -6.62 19.33 25.74
CA ILE A 612 -6.64 19.64 24.32
C ILE A 612 -7.75 20.66 24.04
N PRO A 613 -7.62 21.49 23.00
CA PRO A 613 -8.66 22.47 22.64
C PRO A 613 -9.85 21.78 21.96
N ALA A 614 -10.65 21.05 22.75
CA ALA A 614 -11.75 20.25 22.26
C ALA A 614 -12.74 21.07 21.41
N THR A 615 -13.20 20.50 20.29
CA THR A 615 -14.12 21.14 19.34
C THR A 615 -15.11 20.13 18.78
N ASN A 616 -16.34 20.56 18.54
CA ASN A 616 -17.46 19.75 18.02
C ASN A 616 -17.55 18.37 18.69
N VAL A 617 -17.56 18.38 20.03
CA VAL A 617 -17.61 17.18 20.86
C VAL A 617 -18.90 16.39 20.56
N PRO A 618 -18.81 15.15 20.03
CA PRO A 618 -19.98 14.33 19.74
C PRO A 618 -20.64 13.90 21.05
N ALA A 619 -21.89 13.43 20.98
CA ALA A 619 -22.65 13.04 22.17
C ALA A 619 -22.01 11.90 22.99
N TRP A 620 -21.14 11.09 22.38
CA TRP A 620 -20.37 10.04 23.06
C TRP A 620 -19.03 10.52 23.62
N GLY A 621 -18.60 11.74 23.27
CA GLY A 621 -17.31 12.31 23.65
C GLY A 621 -17.39 13.23 24.87
N SER A 622 -16.23 13.73 25.29
CA SER A 622 -16.05 14.69 26.37
C SER A 622 -15.12 15.83 25.96
N ALA A 623 -15.39 17.04 26.45
CA ALA A 623 -14.54 18.21 26.28
C ALA A 623 -13.35 18.24 27.24
N LEU A 624 -13.41 17.48 28.35
CA LEU A 624 -12.37 17.44 29.38
C LEU A 624 -11.85 16.01 29.56
N PRO A 625 -10.53 15.84 29.74
CA PRO A 625 -9.97 14.55 30.11
C PRO A 625 -10.26 14.27 31.57
N SER A 626 -10.15 13.00 31.94
CA SER A 626 -10.23 12.61 33.33
C SER A 626 -9.41 11.35 33.60
N GLY A 627 -8.31 11.52 34.33
CA GLY A 627 -7.22 10.55 34.36
C GLY A 627 -6.56 10.41 32.99
N GLU A 628 -6.27 9.16 32.60
CA GLU A 628 -5.86 8.84 31.24
C GLU A 628 -7.13 8.77 30.37
N SER A 629 -7.12 9.45 29.22
CA SER A 629 -8.33 9.55 28.40
C SER A 629 -7.98 9.44 26.92
N ALA A 630 -8.76 8.64 26.20
CA ALA A 630 -8.55 8.44 24.77
C ALA A 630 -8.86 9.73 24.03
N VAL A 631 -8.06 10.05 23.03
CA VAL A 631 -8.22 11.23 22.16
C VAL A 631 -8.71 10.75 20.80
N PHE A 632 -9.71 11.44 20.27
CA PHE A 632 -10.18 11.28 18.89
C PHE A 632 -10.15 12.65 18.19
N ALA A 633 -9.50 12.69 17.03
CA ALA A 633 -9.43 13.87 16.19
C ALA A 633 -9.89 13.53 14.77
N TYR A 634 -10.83 14.30 14.23
CA TYR A 634 -11.11 14.38 12.79
C TYR A 634 -10.70 15.76 12.30
N LEU A 635 -9.80 15.78 11.32
CA LEU A 635 -9.07 16.95 10.83
C LEU A 635 -9.39 17.14 9.34
N PRO A 636 -10.57 17.69 9.00
CA PRO A 636 -10.97 18.02 7.65
C PRO A 636 -10.20 19.22 7.12
N ALA A 637 -9.87 19.19 5.83
CA ALA A 637 -9.25 20.30 5.14
C ALA A 637 -9.58 20.26 3.64
N GLU A 638 -9.78 21.43 3.03
CA GLU A 638 -10.16 21.53 1.61
C GLU A 638 -9.10 20.94 0.67
N ASN A 639 -7.82 21.12 0.97
CA ASN A 639 -6.73 20.56 0.17
C ASN A 639 -6.43 19.08 0.48
N LEU A 640 -7.17 18.47 1.40
CA LEU A 640 -7.15 17.03 1.66
C LEU A 640 -8.31 16.30 0.98
N GLN A 641 -9.22 17.00 0.28
CA GLN A 641 -10.33 16.37 -0.43
C GLN A 641 -9.81 15.43 -1.52
N ASN A 642 -10.13 14.14 -1.40
CA ASN A 642 -9.79 13.11 -2.36
C ASN A 642 -10.84 11.99 -2.29
N PRO A 643 -11.84 11.96 -3.19
CA PRO A 643 -12.90 10.95 -3.19
C PRO A 643 -12.40 9.50 -3.22
N ALA A 644 -11.21 9.24 -3.76
CA ALA A 644 -10.61 7.90 -3.78
C ALA A 644 -10.13 7.42 -2.39
N ASP A 645 -9.96 8.34 -1.43
CA ASP A 645 -9.75 7.98 -0.01
C ASP A 645 -11.08 7.73 0.73
N GLY A 646 -12.21 8.05 0.10
CA GLY A 646 -13.53 7.70 0.58
C GLY A 646 -13.93 6.33 0.09
N TYR A 647 -14.62 5.58 0.94
CA TYR A 647 -15.33 4.39 0.49
C TYR A 647 -16.69 4.80 -0.08
N ASN A 648 -16.68 5.42 -1.27
CA ASN A 648 -17.84 5.42 -2.16
C ASN A 648 -17.71 4.17 -3.02
N ALA A 649 -18.58 3.20 -2.76
CA ALA A 649 -18.49 1.83 -3.26
C ALA A 649 -18.52 1.73 -4.79
N ASN A 650 -17.36 1.83 -5.45
CA ASN A 650 -17.13 1.24 -6.76
C ASN A 650 -15.89 0.34 -6.70
N PRO A 651 -15.97 -0.86 -6.11
CA PRO A 651 -14.93 -1.87 -6.32
C PRO A 651 -14.65 -2.04 -7.83
N PRO A 652 -13.40 -2.34 -8.23
CA PRO A 652 -13.08 -2.58 -9.63
C PRO A 652 -14.06 -3.58 -10.24
N VAL A 653 -14.56 -3.25 -11.42
CA VAL A 653 -15.59 -4.02 -12.10
C VAL A 653 -14.90 -4.96 -13.10
N THR A 654 -14.98 -6.27 -12.84
CA THR A 654 -14.57 -7.27 -13.83
C THR A 654 -15.64 -7.40 -14.90
N VAL A 655 -15.25 -7.14 -16.14
CA VAL A 655 -16.08 -7.24 -17.33
C VAL A 655 -15.66 -8.47 -18.13
N GLN A 656 -16.59 -9.41 -18.26
CA GLN A 656 -16.36 -10.64 -19.03
C GLN A 656 -16.97 -10.48 -20.42
N VAL A 657 -16.17 -10.70 -21.45
CA VAL A 657 -16.59 -10.64 -22.86
C VAL A 657 -16.08 -11.89 -23.59
N LYS A 658 -16.81 -12.31 -24.60
CA LYS A 658 -16.42 -13.37 -25.53
C LYS A 658 -16.61 -12.91 -26.97
N ALA A 659 -15.62 -13.18 -27.82
CA ALA A 659 -15.66 -12.90 -29.24
C ALA A 659 -14.80 -13.90 -30.04
N LEU A 660 -15.11 -14.08 -31.32
CA LEU A 660 -14.29 -14.83 -32.26
C LEU A 660 -13.88 -13.91 -33.41
N LEU A 661 -12.68 -14.08 -33.93
CA LEU A 661 -12.15 -13.41 -35.10
C LEU A 661 -12.26 -14.34 -36.30
N GLN A 662 -12.86 -13.87 -37.40
CA GLN A 662 -13.14 -14.71 -38.57
C GLN A 662 -11.87 -15.37 -39.11
N GLY A 663 -10.78 -14.62 -39.22
CA GLY A 663 -9.56 -15.16 -39.82
C GLY A 663 -8.83 -16.17 -38.92
N ALA A 664 -8.96 -16.02 -37.60
CA ALA A 664 -8.33 -16.93 -36.65
C ALA A 664 -9.14 -18.22 -36.42
N TYR A 665 -10.42 -18.25 -36.79
CA TYR A 665 -11.32 -19.36 -36.48
C TYR A 665 -10.98 -20.65 -37.23
N ASN A 666 -10.82 -21.75 -36.50
CA ASN A 666 -10.51 -23.06 -37.04
C ASN A 666 -11.72 -23.99 -36.99
N MET A 667 -12.27 -24.34 -38.16
CA MET A 667 -13.48 -25.19 -38.25
C MET A 667 -13.28 -26.62 -37.75
N THR A 668 -12.03 -27.10 -37.64
CA THR A 668 -11.74 -28.46 -37.16
C THR A 668 -11.74 -28.52 -35.63
N THR A 669 -11.09 -27.56 -34.98
CA THR A 669 -10.97 -27.53 -33.50
C THR A 669 -12.12 -26.77 -32.84
N LEU A 670 -12.88 -25.98 -33.62
CA LEU A 670 -13.90 -25.04 -33.16
C LEU A 670 -13.37 -23.95 -32.20
N LEU A 671 -12.05 -23.72 -32.23
CA LEU A 671 -11.30 -22.71 -31.48
C LEU A 671 -10.58 -21.75 -32.45
N GLN A 672 -9.95 -20.70 -31.92
CA GLN A 672 -9.10 -19.79 -32.69
C GLN A 672 -7.65 -20.28 -32.71
N ASN A 673 -6.93 -20.03 -33.81
CA ASN A 673 -5.51 -20.32 -33.93
C ASN A 673 -4.68 -19.39 -33.03
N THR A 674 -3.57 -19.92 -32.49
CA THR A 674 -2.65 -19.19 -31.59
C THR A 674 -1.25 -19.08 -32.19
N GLN A 675 -1.15 -19.05 -33.52
CA GLN A 675 0.13 -19.10 -34.24
C GLN A 675 1.02 -17.91 -33.93
N LEU A 676 0.48 -16.69 -33.84
CA LEU A 676 1.24 -15.51 -33.40
C LEU A 676 1.92 -15.75 -32.04
N ARG A 677 1.19 -16.29 -31.07
CA ARG A 677 1.75 -16.64 -29.76
C ARG A 677 2.80 -17.75 -29.88
N ASN A 678 2.49 -18.83 -30.60
CA ASN A 678 3.40 -19.99 -30.70
C ASN A 678 4.71 -19.65 -31.43
N ASN A 679 4.65 -18.66 -32.32
CA ASN A 679 5.80 -18.12 -33.04
C ASN A 679 6.49 -16.95 -32.30
N ASN A 680 6.05 -16.62 -31.08
CA ASN A 680 6.55 -15.49 -30.27
C ASN A 680 6.49 -14.12 -30.98
N LEU A 681 5.42 -13.88 -31.75
CA LEU A 681 5.23 -12.65 -32.52
C LEU A 681 4.40 -11.60 -31.76
N LEU A 682 3.62 -11.99 -30.75
CA LEU A 682 2.82 -11.05 -29.96
C LEU A 682 3.73 -10.14 -29.10
N PRO A 683 3.51 -8.81 -29.09
CA PRO A 683 4.30 -7.90 -28.27
C PRO A 683 3.96 -8.05 -26.78
N ALA A 684 4.94 -7.77 -25.92
CA ALA A 684 4.74 -7.72 -24.47
C ALA A 684 4.02 -6.45 -24.00
N LEU A 685 4.09 -5.36 -24.77
CA LEU A 685 3.34 -4.12 -24.54
C LEU A 685 2.08 -4.10 -25.42
N GLN A 686 1.00 -3.51 -24.92
CA GLN A 686 -0.22 -3.31 -25.70
C GLN A 686 0.05 -2.47 -26.99
N PRO A 687 -0.53 -2.83 -28.15
CA PRO A 687 -0.20 -2.21 -29.46
C PRO A 687 -1.09 -1.00 -29.85
N PHE A 688 -2.06 -0.62 -29.03
CA PHE A 688 -3.06 0.41 -29.28
C PHE A 688 -2.58 1.85 -28.97
N ASN A 689 -1.32 2.05 -28.62
CA ASN A 689 -0.72 3.39 -28.43
C ASN A 689 -0.40 4.13 -29.75
N THR A 690 -0.87 3.59 -30.88
CA THR A 690 -0.70 4.15 -32.22
C THR A 690 -2.04 4.53 -32.84
N LEU A 691 -2.02 5.26 -33.95
CA LEU A 691 -3.23 5.55 -34.72
C LEU A 691 -3.93 4.25 -35.16
N PRO A 692 -5.28 4.21 -35.16
CA PRO A 692 -6.18 5.32 -34.87
C PRO A 692 -6.54 5.51 -33.39
N TRP A 693 -6.25 4.54 -32.52
CA TRP A 693 -6.70 4.55 -31.12
C TRP A 693 -5.98 5.58 -30.24
N ASN A 694 -4.67 5.75 -30.41
CA ASN A 694 -3.81 6.56 -29.53
C ASN A 694 -4.06 6.30 -28.03
N TYR A 695 -4.32 5.04 -27.68
CA TYR A 695 -4.65 4.64 -26.31
C TYR A 695 -3.42 4.73 -25.42
N ALA A 696 -3.49 5.60 -24.41
CA ALA A 696 -2.39 5.92 -23.51
C ALA A 696 -2.16 4.87 -22.39
N GLY A 697 -2.91 3.77 -22.39
CA GLY A 697 -2.76 2.71 -21.39
C GLY A 697 -1.39 2.05 -21.43
N THR A 698 -0.95 1.56 -20.28
CA THR A 698 0.38 1.01 -20.06
C THR A 698 0.36 -0.50 -19.79
N GLU A 699 -0.71 -1.19 -20.19
CA GLU A 699 -0.89 -2.61 -19.94
C GLU A 699 0.24 -3.42 -20.60
N THR A 700 0.81 -4.35 -19.84
CA THR A 700 1.89 -5.23 -20.28
C THR A 700 1.59 -6.67 -19.93
N ALA A 701 1.98 -7.60 -20.80
CA ALA A 701 1.87 -9.04 -20.58
C ALA A 701 3.27 -9.64 -20.43
N ALA A 702 3.81 -9.60 -19.20
CA ALA A 702 5.15 -10.11 -18.89
C ALA A 702 5.30 -11.60 -19.24
N THR A 703 4.22 -12.38 -19.10
CA THR A 703 4.11 -13.76 -19.59
C THR A 703 2.79 -13.93 -20.33
N LEU A 704 2.82 -14.09 -21.65
CA LEU A 704 1.62 -14.34 -22.46
C LEU A 704 1.07 -15.76 -22.22
N PRO A 705 -0.24 -15.91 -21.89
CA PRO A 705 -0.89 -17.21 -21.78
C PRO A 705 -0.72 -18.08 -23.03
N ALA A 706 -0.65 -19.40 -22.84
CA ALA A 706 -0.32 -20.31 -23.93
C ALA A 706 -1.37 -20.38 -25.04
N ASN A 707 -2.57 -19.95 -24.72
CA ASN A 707 -3.75 -19.93 -25.57
C ASN A 707 -4.10 -18.52 -26.07
N THR A 708 -3.19 -17.56 -25.99
CA THR A 708 -3.42 -16.19 -26.51
C THR A 708 -3.48 -16.19 -28.03
N VAL A 709 -4.48 -15.49 -28.57
CA VAL A 709 -4.72 -15.27 -30.00
C VAL A 709 -4.13 -13.94 -30.42
N ASP A 710 -4.58 -12.85 -29.79
CA ASP A 710 -4.17 -11.48 -30.12
C ASP A 710 -4.44 -10.52 -28.94
N TRP A 711 -3.91 -9.30 -29.05
CA TRP A 711 -4.34 -8.16 -28.24
C TRP A 711 -5.63 -7.55 -28.77
N VAL A 712 -6.50 -7.12 -27.86
CA VAL A 712 -7.76 -6.41 -28.15
C VAL A 712 -7.93 -5.21 -27.21
N LEU A 713 -8.65 -4.19 -27.66
CA LEU A 713 -9.03 -3.04 -26.84
C LEU A 713 -10.51 -3.13 -26.49
N LEU A 714 -10.85 -3.04 -25.20
CA LEU A 714 -12.21 -3.06 -24.69
C LEU A 714 -12.58 -1.69 -24.13
N GLU A 715 -13.60 -1.08 -24.71
CA GLU A 715 -14.16 0.19 -24.29
C GLU A 715 -15.54 -0.02 -23.65
N VAL A 716 -15.82 0.74 -22.59
CA VAL A 716 -17.10 0.72 -21.89
C VAL A 716 -17.74 2.10 -22.02
N TYR A 717 -18.99 2.13 -22.45
CA TYR A 717 -19.75 3.35 -22.69
C TYR A 717 -20.96 3.41 -21.76
N ASN A 718 -21.26 4.61 -21.27
CA ASN A 718 -22.48 4.89 -20.52
C ASN A 718 -23.72 4.73 -21.42
N PRO A 719 -24.95 4.62 -20.86
CA PRO A 719 -26.18 4.55 -21.65
C PRO A 719 -26.41 5.74 -22.61
N ASP A 720 -25.76 6.88 -22.37
CA ASP A 720 -25.78 8.06 -23.23
C ASP A 720 -24.69 8.05 -24.33
N MET A 721 -23.95 6.95 -24.48
CA MET A 721 -22.84 6.75 -25.42
C MET A 721 -21.61 7.62 -25.16
N SER A 722 -21.49 8.24 -23.98
CA SER A 722 -20.20 8.78 -23.53
C SER A 722 -19.25 7.65 -23.13
N LEU A 723 -17.96 7.77 -23.47
CA LEU A 723 -16.93 6.82 -23.07
C LEU A 723 -16.72 6.89 -21.55
N ALA A 724 -16.88 5.76 -20.87
CA ALA A 724 -16.65 5.65 -19.43
C ALA A 724 -15.20 5.31 -19.13
N GLU A 725 -14.66 4.26 -19.80
CA GLU A 725 -13.30 3.78 -19.57
C GLU A 725 -12.88 2.83 -20.70
N THR A 726 -11.56 2.66 -20.89
CA THR A 726 -10.93 1.82 -21.91
C THR A 726 -9.81 1.01 -21.29
N HIS A 727 -9.67 -0.26 -21.65
CA HIS A 727 -8.56 -1.13 -21.24
C HIS A 727 -8.13 -2.07 -22.36
N ALA A 728 -6.82 -2.33 -22.47
CA ALA A 728 -6.28 -3.36 -23.34
C ALA A 728 -6.32 -4.74 -22.66
N ALA A 729 -6.62 -5.78 -23.45
CA ALA A 729 -6.78 -7.14 -22.95
C ALA A 729 -6.25 -8.18 -23.95
N LEU A 730 -6.16 -9.42 -23.50
CA LEU A 730 -5.76 -10.56 -24.32
C LEU A 730 -6.98 -11.36 -24.75
N LEU A 731 -7.10 -11.64 -26.05
CA LEU A 731 -8.10 -12.56 -26.58
C LEU A 731 -7.54 -13.99 -26.54
N LEU A 732 -8.29 -14.92 -25.95
CA LEU A 732 -7.92 -16.33 -25.84
C LEU A 732 -8.57 -17.20 -26.94
N ASN A 733 -8.04 -18.39 -27.16
CA ASN A 733 -8.46 -19.28 -28.25
C ASN A 733 -9.90 -19.80 -28.15
N ASP A 734 -10.49 -19.79 -26.95
CA ASP A 734 -11.90 -20.10 -26.72
C ASP A 734 -12.84 -18.90 -26.92
N GLY A 735 -12.26 -17.74 -27.24
CA GLY A 735 -12.90 -16.46 -27.48
C GLY A 735 -13.05 -15.57 -26.25
N THR A 736 -12.70 -16.05 -25.05
CA THR A 736 -12.78 -15.22 -23.84
C THR A 736 -11.66 -14.18 -23.78
N LEU A 737 -11.92 -13.08 -23.08
CA LEU A 737 -10.91 -12.07 -22.79
C LEU A 737 -10.24 -12.37 -21.45
N ALA A 738 -8.95 -12.11 -21.36
CA ALA A 738 -8.15 -12.20 -20.14
C ALA A 738 -7.41 -10.89 -19.85
N ASN A 739 -7.22 -10.63 -18.56
CA ASN A 739 -6.44 -9.51 -18.07
C ASN A 739 -4.98 -9.69 -18.49
N ALA A 740 -4.41 -8.67 -19.12
CA ALA A 740 -3.06 -8.74 -19.67
C ALA A 740 -1.95 -8.88 -18.62
N GLU A 741 -2.14 -8.31 -17.43
CA GLU A 741 -1.11 -8.24 -16.38
C GLU A 741 -0.96 -9.56 -15.61
N ASN A 742 -2.07 -10.28 -15.40
CA ASN A 742 -2.09 -11.48 -14.54
C ASN A 742 -2.75 -12.72 -15.16
N GLY A 743 -3.29 -12.61 -16.38
CA GLY A 743 -3.90 -13.72 -17.11
C GLY A 743 -5.25 -14.22 -16.56
N SER A 744 -5.86 -13.52 -15.59
CA SER A 744 -7.17 -13.88 -15.05
C SER A 744 -8.30 -13.62 -16.06
N THR A 745 -9.42 -14.35 -15.92
CA THR A 745 -10.59 -14.21 -16.80
C THR A 745 -11.26 -12.84 -16.66
N GLY A 746 -11.57 -12.20 -17.78
CA GLY A 746 -12.21 -10.89 -17.84
C GLY A 746 -11.21 -9.72 -17.80
N VAL A 747 -11.75 -8.52 -17.96
CA VAL A 747 -10.99 -7.25 -17.97
C VAL A 747 -11.41 -6.42 -16.76
N ILE A 748 -10.45 -5.83 -16.06
CA ILE A 748 -10.73 -5.08 -14.82
C ILE A 748 -10.80 -3.59 -15.15
N PHE A 749 -11.91 -2.96 -14.76
CA PHE A 749 -12.14 -1.53 -14.90
C PHE A 749 -12.21 -0.86 -13.54
N TYR A 750 -11.68 0.36 -13.41
CA TYR A 750 -11.48 1.02 -12.12
C TYR A 750 -12.42 2.21 -11.89
N ASN A 751 -13.08 2.70 -12.94
CA ASN A 751 -13.96 3.88 -12.88
C ASN A 751 -15.45 3.54 -13.07
N LEU A 752 -15.78 2.28 -13.32
CA LEU A 752 -17.17 1.84 -13.47
C LEU A 752 -17.86 1.65 -12.13
N THR A 753 -19.16 1.97 -12.10
CA THR A 753 -20.04 1.68 -10.98
C THR A 753 -20.63 0.26 -11.07
N PRO A 754 -20.37 -0.64 -10.09
CA PRO A 754 -21.04 -1.94 -10.02
C PRO A 754 -22.56 -1.80 -9.91
N GLY A 755 -23.29 -2.71 -10.53
CA GLY A 755 -24.75 -2.69 -10.61
C GLY A 755 -25.31 -1.78 -11.71
N ASN A 756 -24.50 -0.89 -12.30
CA ASN A 756 -24.92 -0.08 -13.45
C ASN A 756 -24.84 -0.88 -14.76
N SER A 757 -25.57 -0.40 -15.77
CA SER A 757 -25.61 -1.00 -17.11
C SER A 757 -24.86 -0.14 -18.12
N TYR A 758 -24.04 -0.77 -18.96
CA TYR A 758 -23.14 -0.11 -19.91
C TYR A 758 -23.17 -0.79 -21.28
N TYR A 759 -22.81 -0.06 -22.34
CA TYR A 759 -22.48 -0.69 -23.62
C TYR A 759 -21.02 -1.12 -23.63
N LEU A 760 -20.73 -2.27 -24.24
CA LEU A 760 -19.38 -2.83 -24.34
C LEU A 760 -18.94 -2.80 -25.80
N ALA A 761 -17.80 -2.17 -26.10
CA ALA A 761 -17.24 -2.13 -27.45
C ALA A 761 -15.89 -2.83 -27.51
N LEU A 762 -15.77 -3.82 -28.39
CA LEU A 762 -14.55 -4.58 -28.62
C LEU A 762 -13.90 -4.15 -29.93
N LYS A 763 -12.64 -3.72 -29.84
CA LYS A 763 -11.84 -3.20 -30.94
C LYS A 763 -10.59 -4.08 -31.16
N PRO A 764 -10.60 -4.98 -32.15
CA PRO A 764 -9.41 -5.70 -32.63
C PRO A 764 -8.54 -4.80 -33.52
N ARG A 765 -7.33 -5.25 -33.87
CA ARG A 765 -6.42 -4.49 -34.75
C ARG A 765 -6.75 -4.57 -36.24
N ASN A 766 -7.30 -5.69 -36.70
CA ASN A 766 -7.42 -6.05 -38.12
C ASN A 766 -8.77 -6.70 -38.49
N HIS A 767 -9.73 -6.60 -37.57
CA HIS A 767 -11.10 -7.07 -37.72
C HIS A 767 -12.05 -5.95 -37.31
N LEU A 768 -13.23 -5.92 -37.93
CA LEU A 768 -14.19 -4.84 -37.71
C LEU A 768 -14.67 -4.81 -36.25
N ALA A 769 -14.57 -3.63 -35.62
CA ALA A 769 -15.01 -3.42 -34.25
C ALA A 769 -16.53 -3.62 -34.06
N VAL A 770 -16.92 -4.02 -32.84
CA VAL A 770 -18.32 -4.25 -32.46
C VAL A 770 -18.68 -3.56 -31.16
N ILE A 771 -19.94 -3.20 -30.99
CA ILE A 771 -20.52 -2.72 -29.73
C ILE A 771 -21.78 -3.50 -29.40
N SER A 772 -22.01 -3.79 -28.12
CA SER A 772 -23.14 -4.57 -27.64
C SER A 772 -24.48 -4.01 -28.11
N ALA A 773 -25.40 -4.88 -28.52
CA ALA A 773 -26.72 -4.46 -29.02
C ALA A 773 -27.56 -3.76 -27.94
N ASN A 774 -27.36 -4.15 -26.68
CA ASN A 774 -28.01 -3.58 -25.50
C ASN A 774 -26.97 -3.28 -24.41
N THR A 775 -27.37 -2.50 -23.42
CA THR A 775 -26.56 -2.32 -22.20
C THR A 775 -26.49 -3.62 -21.40
N VAL A 776 -25.36 -3.85 -20.75
CA VAL A 776 -25.04 -5.01 -19.92
C VAL A 776 -24.80 -4.51 -18.49
N GLN A 777 -25.48 -5.10 -17.51
CA GLN A 777 -25.21 -4.82 -16.11
C GLN A 777 -23.85 -5.39 -15.72
N LEU A 778 -22.99 -4.57 -15.13
CA LEU A 778 -21.64 -4.95 -14.74
C LEU A 778 -21.44 -4.88 -13.21
N PRO A 779 -20.59 -5.74 -12.59
CA PRO A 779 -19.89 -6.86 -13.22
C PRO A 779 -20.85 -7.96 -13.65
N ASN A 780 -20.56 -8.62 -14.77
CA ASN A 780 -21.38 -9.70 -15.30
C ASN A 780 -20.79 -11.06 -14.92
N ALA A 781 -21.62 -11.93 -14.32
CA ALA A 781 -21.23 -13.29 -13.96
C ALA A 781 -21.06 -14.18 -15.22
N ALA A 782 -21.92 -14.01 -16.21
CA ALA A 782 -21.80 -14.63 -17.52
C ALA A 782 -21.26 -13.61 -18.53
N GLY A 783 -20.21 -13.99 -19.26
CA GLY A 783 -19.58 -13.12 -20.27
C GLY A 783 -20.56 -12.68 -21.35
N TYR A 784 -20.46 -11.42 -21.78
CA TYR A 784 -21.21 -10.92 -22.92
C TYR A 784 -20.65 -11.53 -24.21
N ASP A 785 -21.49 -12.26 -24.94
CA ASP A 785 -21.04 -13.13 -26.03
C ASP A 785 -21.38 -12.54 -27.41
N PHE A 786 -20.37 -11.98 -28.07
CA PHE A 786 -20.46 -11.48 -29.45
C PHE A 786 -20.56 -12.59 -30.51
N THR A 787 -20.44 -13.87 -30.12
CA THR A 787 -20.57 -15.00 -31.05
C THR A 787 -22.03 -15.38 -31.33
N LEU A 788 -22.98 -14.74 -30.63
CA LEU A 788 -24.41 -14.94 -30.79
C LEU A 788 -25.00 -14.04 -31.90
N PRO A 789 -26.03 -14.49 -32.61
CA PRO A 789 -26.75 -13.64 -33.55
C PRO A 789 -27.43 -12.47 -32.82
N GLY A 790 -27.28 -11.26 -33.34
CA GLY A 790 -27.93 -10.06 -32.78
C GLY A 790 -27.23 -9.48 -31.54
N SER A 791 -26.04 -9.97 -31.18
CA SER A 791 -25.25 -9.49 -30.04
C SER A 791 -24.59 -8.12 -30.26
N ALA A 792 -24.39 -7.70 -31.51
CA ALA A 792 -23.82 -6.40 -31.83
C ALA A 792 -24.85 -5.45 -32.43
N GLN A 793 -24.71 -4.14 -32.18
CA GLN A 793 -25.37 -3.15 -33.03
C GLN A 793 -24.89 -3.32 -34.47
N ASN A 794 -25.82 -3.32 -35.42
CA ASN A 794 -25.53 -3.68 -36.81
C ASN A 794 -24.90 -5.09 -36.97
N SER A 795 -25.37 -6.09 -36.20
CA SER A 795 -24.82 -7.47 -36.23
C SER A 795 -24.62 -8.03 -37.64
N ALA A 796 -25.56 -7.86 -38.57
CA ALA A 796 -25.43 -8.35 -39.95
C ALA A 796 -24.30 -7.63 -40.74
N GLY A 797 -24.03 -6.37 -40.39
CA GLY A 797 -22.94 -5.59 -40.96
C GLY A 797 -21.58 -5.97 -40.39
N ASN A 798 -21.50 -6.31 -39.09
CA ASN A 798 -20.22 -6.45 -38.39
C ASN A 798 -19.79 -7.88 -38.10
N LEU A 799 -20.72 -8.82 -38.09
CA LEU A 799 -20.47 -10.23 -37.79
C LEU A 799 -20.68 -11.10 -39.03
N VAL A 800 -19.98 -12.23 -39.07
CA VAL A 800 -20.10 -13.27 -40.10
C VAL A 800 -20.28 -14.62 -39.44
N GLN A 801 -21.16 -15.45 -40.00
CA GLN A 801 -21.38 -16.79 -39.49
C GLN A 801 -20.22 -17.71 -39.92
N VAL A 802 -19.48 -18.26 -38.94
CA VAL A 802 -18.31 -19.13 -39.18
C VAL A 802 -18.61 -20.61 -38.95
N SER A 803 -19.68 -20.92 -38.21
CA SER A 803 -20.29 -22.26 -38.13
C SER A 803 -21.77 -22.14 -37.82
N ALA A 804 -22.52 -23.25 -37.87
CA ALA A 804 -23.93 -23.25 -37.48
C ALA A 804 -24.10 -22.61 -36.08
N GLY A 805 -24.84 -21.49 -36.01
CA GLY A 805 -25.10 -20.76 -34.77
C GLY A 805 -23.94 -19.96 -34.16
N LYS A 806 -22.74 -19.93 -34.77
CA LYS A 806 -21.60 -19.15 -34.25
C LYS A 806 -21.18 -18.06 -35.23
N TYR A 807 -20.98 -16.87 -34.67
CA TYR A 807 -20.58 -15.68 -35.39
C TYR A 807 -19.19 -15.20 -34.94
N ALA A 808 -18.48 -14.56 -35.85
CA ALA A 808 -17.18 -13.95 -35.63
C ALA A 808 -17.17 -12.51 -36.18
N LEU A 809 -16.29 -11.68 -35.65
CA LEU A 809 -16.02 -10.34 -36.18
C LEU A 809 -15.41 -10.48 -37.58
N LYS A 810 -15.85 -9.66 -38.52
CA LYS A 810 -15.37 -9.70 -39.92
C LYS A 810 -13.91 -9.30 -40.02
N ALA A 811 -13.13 -10.08 -40.76
CA ALA A 811 -11.75 -9.78 -41.10
C ALA A 811 -11.65 -8.67 -42.15
N GLY A 812 -10.61 -7.83 -42.06
CA GLY A 812 -10.22 -6.93 -43.17
C GLY A 812 -10.31 -5.43 -42.90
N ASP A 813 -10.66 -5.00 -41.69
CA ASP A 813 -10.51 -3.60 -41.25
C ASP A 813 -9.06 -3.39 -40.80
N LEU A 814 -8.16 -3.21 -41.76
CA LEU A 814 -6.72 -3.23 -41.57
C LEU A 814 -6.18 -1.90 -41.06
N LEU A 815 -6.90 -0.81 -41.32
CA LEU A 815 -6.62 0.51 -40.77
C LEU A 815 -7.31 0.73 -39.40
N ALA A 816 -8.19 -0.20 -39.00
CA ALA A 816 -9.00 -0.12 -37.78
C ALA A 816 -9.85 1.15 -37.67
N ASP A 817 -10.28 1.69 -38.82
CA ASP A 817 -11.07 2.92 -38.91
C ASP A 817 -12.59 2.65 -38.91
N GLY A 818 -12.98 1.38 -38.77
CA GLY A 818 -14.37 0.95 -38.72
C GLY A 818 -15.02 0.82 -40.10
N VAL A 819 -14.25 0.86 -41.19
CA VAL A 819 -14.74 0.64 -42.56
C VAL A 819 -13.79 -0.23 -43.39
N ILE A 820 -14.31 -1.27 -44.03
CA ILE A 820 -13.49 -2.14 -44.90
C ILE A 820 -13.56 -1.61 -46.32
N THR A 821 -12.49 -0.97 -46.79
CA THR A 821 -12.45 -0.26 -48.08
C THR A 821 -11.23 -0.64 -48.91
N VAL A 822 -11.07 -0.02 -50.08
CA VAL A 822 -9.87 -0.18 -50.91
C VAL A 822 -8.59 0.32 -50.22
N ALA A 823 -8.71 1.18 -49.20
CA ALA A 823 -7.57 1.64 -48.42
C ALA A 823 -6.91 0.47 -47.65
N ASP A 824 -7.72 -0.42 -47.06
CA ASP A 824 -7.25 -1.65 -46.44
C ASP A 824 -6.56 -2.55 -47.46
N PHE A 825 -7.15 -2.72 -48.66
CA PHE A 825 -6.51 -3.49 -49.72
C PHE A 825 -5.13 -2.93 -50.12
N ASN A 826 -4.99 -1.60 -50.16
CA ASN A 826 -3.68 -0.98 -50.41
C ASN A 826 -2.68 -1.27 -49.29
N LEU A 827 -3.11 -1.32 -48.04
CA LEU A 827 -2.25 -1.73 -46.91
C LEU A 827 -1.86 -3.21 -47.00
N TYR A 828 -2.78 -4.08 -47.39
CA TYR A 828 -2.49 -5.49 -47.70
C TYR A 828 -1.43 -5.62 -48.80
N LEU A 829 -1.56 -4.90 -49.92
CA LEU A 829 -0.57 -4.91 -50.99
C LEU A 829 0.79 -4.39 -50.53
N GLN A 830 0.80 -3.34 -49.70
CA GLN A 830 2.04 -2.75 -49.17
C GLN A 830 2.79 -3.72 -48.26
N GLN A 831 2.06 -4.47 -47.43
CA GLN A 831 2.63 -5.42 -46.47
C GLN A 831 2.77 -6.84 -47.06
N GLY A 832 2.31 -7.07 -48.29
CA GLY A 832 2.30 -8.38 -48.94
C GLY A 832 3.67 -9.05 -48.94
N SER A 833 3.68 -10.37 -48.71
CA SER A 833 4.90 -11.19 -48.56
C SER A 833 5.72 -10.93 -47.29
N ALA A 834 5.25 -10.12 -46.33
CA ALA A 834 5.83 -10.09 -44.99
C ALA A 834 5.55 -11.42 -44.27
N THR A 835 6.59 -12.02 -43.67
CA THR A 835 6.53 -13.32 -43.00
C THR A 835 7.22 -13.24 -41.64
N GLY A 836 6.68 -13.95 -40.65
CA GLY A 836 7.23 -14.00 -39.29
C GLY A 836 7.14 -12.67 -38.55
N GLN A 837 6.07 -11.90 -38.77
CA GLN A 837 5.89 -10.57 -38.18
C GLN A 837 4.45 -10.37 -37.69
N TYR A 838 4.29 -9.51 -36.67
CA TYR A 838 3.00 -9.09 -36.15
C TYR A 838 2.50 -7.87 -36.93
N SER A 839 1.70 -8.12 -37.97
CA SER A 839 1.27 -7.08 -38.91
C SER A 839 -0.23 -6.82 -38.84
N ALA A 840 -0.66 -5.70 -39.41
CA ALA A 840 -2.08 -5.37 -39.55
C ALA A 840 -2.74 -6.25 -40.64
N ALA A 841 -2.11 -6.39 -41.81
CA ALA A 841 -2.68 -7.14 -42.93
C ALA A 841 -2.66 -8.67 -42.79
N ASP A 842 -2.07 -9.21 -41.73
CA ASP A 842 -2.18 -10.63 -41.35
C ASP A 842 -3.52 -10.82 -40.63
N VAL A 843 -4.60 -11.07 -41.37
CA VAL A 843 -5.96 -11.18 -40.80
C VAL A 843 -6.28 -12.59 -40.35
N ASN A 844 -5.54 -13.60 -40.81
CA ASN A 844 -5.69 -14.97 -40.32
C ASN A 844 -4.88 -15.27 -39.04
N LEU A 845 -4.00 -14.33 -38.64
CA LEU A 845 -3.15 -14.37 -37.46
C LEU A 845 -2.15 -15.54 -37.46
N ASP A 846 -1.58 -15.85 -38.63
CA ASP A 846 -0.58 -16.92 -38.79
C ASP A 846 0.88 -16.42 -38.81
N GLY A 847 1.07 -15.10 -38.86
CA GLY A 847 2.35 -14.42 -38.96
C GLY A 847 2.83 -14.16 -40.39
N ASN A 848 2.03 -14.50 -41.42
CA ASN A 848 2.41 -14.38 -42.83
C ASN A 848 1.30 -13.75 -43.66
N ILE A 849 1.65 -12.75 -44.47
CA ILE A 849 0.68 -12.02 -45.29
C ILE A 849 0.68 -12.61 -46.69
N THR A 850 -0.35 -13.42 -46.97
CA THR A 850 -0.45 -14.24 -48.18
C THR A 850 -1.78 -14.02 -48.92
N ILE A 851 -2.06 -14.83 -49.94
CA ILE A 851 -3.36 -14.83 -50.62
C ILE A 851 -4.49 -15.28 -49.67
N ALA A 852 -4.18 -15.99 -48.59
CA ALA A 852 -5.18 -16.43 -47.61
C ALA A 852 -5.84 -15.23 -46.90
N ASP A 853 -5.06 -14.20 -46.56
CA ASP A 853 -5.54 -12.94 -45.97
C ASP A 853 -6.46 -12.17 -46.92
N PHE A 854 -6.07 -12.09 -48.19
CA PHE A 854 -6.90 -11.45 -49.22
C PHE A 854 -8.23 -12.15 -49.40
N ASN A 855 -8.25 -13.49 -49.39
CA ASN A 855 -9.47 -14.28 -49.50
C ASN A 855 -10.43 -14.07 -48.30
N LEU A 856 -9.91 -13.65 -47.14
CA LEU A 856 -10.71 -13.27 -45.97
C LEU A 856 -11.22 -11.82 -46.05
N TYR A 857 -10.39 -10.90 -46.55
CA TYR A 857 -10.75 -9.50 -46.77
C TYR A 857 -11.84 -9.34 -47.84
N GLN A 858 -11.67 -9.97 -49.01
CA GLN A 858 -12.51 -9.76 -50.20
C GLN A 858 -14.02 -9.88 -49.93
N PRO A 859 -14.55 -10.91 -49.25
CA PRO A 859 -15.99 -11.04 -49.02
C PRO A 859 -16.55 -9.99 -48.04
N ASN A 860 -15.70 -9.32 -47.26
CA ASN A 860 -16.10 -8.31 -46.28
C ASN A 860 -15.93 -6.88 -46.79
N ALA A 861 -15.36 -6.69 -47.99
CA ALA A 861 -15.19 -5.37 -48.58
C ALA A 861 -16.52 -4.61 -48.66
N GLY A 862 -16.52 -3.37 -48.17
CA GLY A 862 -17.70 -2.51 -48.04
C GLY A 862 -18.47 -2.66 -46.73
N ALA A 863 -18.04 -3.53 -45.80
CA ALA A 863 -18.61 -3.57 -44.45
C ALA A 863 -18.25 -2.31 -43.65
N ILE A 864 -19.21 -1.81 -42.87
CA ILE A 864 -19.09 -0.54 -42.14
C ILE A 864 -19.65 -0.75 -40.73
N ALA A 865 -18.85 -0.41 -39.71
CA ALA A 865 -19.27 -0.42 -38.30
C ALA A 865 -20.27 0.71 -38.01
N VAL A 866 -20.89 0.71 -36.82
CA VAL A 866 -21.72 1.84 -36.39
C VAL A 866 -20.89 3.11 -36.25
N ALA A 867 -21.52 4.29 -36.40
CA ALA A 867 -20.81 5.57 -36.44
C ALA A 867 -19.91 5.83 -35.23
N LEU A 868 -20.30 5.34 -34.04
CA LEU A 868 -19.53 5.45 -32.80
C LEU A 868 -18.14 4.78 -32.87
N LEU A 869 -17.99 3.76 -33.72
CA LEU A 869 -16.76 2.95 -33.80
C LEU A 869 -15.84 3.36 -34.96
N ARG A 870 -16.12 4.48 -35.64
CA ARG A 870 -15.35 4.96 -36.79
C ARG A 870 -14.40 6.08 -36.40
N TYR A 871 -13.25 6.16 -37.08
CA TYR A 871 -12.24 7.20 -36.86
C TYR A 871 -12.16 8.23 -37.99
#